data_AF-A0A8I3NGP5-F1
#
_entry.id   AF-A0A8I3NGP5-F1
#
_cell.length_a   1.000
_cell.length_b   1.000
_cell.length_c   1.000
_cell.angle_alpha   90.00
_cell.angle_beta   90.00
_cell.angle_gamma   90.00
#
_symmetry.space_group_name_H-M   'P 1'
#
loop_
_entity.id
_entity.type
_entity.pdbx_description
1 polymer ?
#
loop_
_entity_poly.entity_id
_entity_poly.type
_entity_poly.pdbx_seq_one_letter_code
_entity_poly.pdbx_strand_id
1 'polypeptide(L)'
;MIPTWLTLLCLFIAQVFPEAQPADLYVEVPENYGGNFPLYLTKLPLPPEETEGEIVLSGNPGVAAEGPFAVDPESGFLLVTRALDREEQAEYRLQVTLETEAGHVLWGAQPVLVRVKDENDQVPRFSQSVYTFQLSQGTRPGIPFLFLEALDEDEPGTANSDLRFYILNQAPAWPSPDMFQLEPRLGALALSPEGSTSLDRAAGGPYQLLVQVKDMGDQASGHQATATVHVSIVENTWVPLDPVHLAENLKVPYPHHFAQVHWSGGDVHYHLESQPPGPFDVDAEGKLYVTEELDREAQAEFLLQVQARNVRAEDYTEPLELRVVVTDENDNAPVCPLWDSPISVPELSPPGTEVTRLLAEDMDAPGSPNSHVVYQLLSPEPEEGAEGRAFELDFTSGSVTLGDAPLRAGQNILLRVMAADRGGAEGSLSSTCEVAVTITDINDHAPEFATSQIEPVSLPEDAQPGTLVATLMATDADLEPAFRLMDFAIEAGDVEGTFGLDWEPNSSHVQLRLLKNLSYEAASSYELVVVVRNMAELVGPGSGPGATATVTVLVERLVLPPKLDQESYEASVPVNTPAGSLLLTIQPSDPISSPVRFSLVNDSEGWLCIKEVSGEVHTARPLQGAQPGDMYTVLVEAQYEDEPTLSTSASLVIHFLKAPSARAPALNPVPTRHLCTPRQDHGVVISGPSEDPDLADGHGPYSFALGPNPTVQRDWHLQALNGSHAYLTLALHWVEPREHVVPVVVSHNARMWQLQLRVVVCRCNVEGQCMRKVGRMKGMPTKLSAVGILVGTLMAIGIFLILIFTHLTLARKKDLDQPVDSVPLKAAV
;
A
#
# COMPACT_ATOMS: atom_id res chain seq x y z
N MET A 1 50.99 77.65 43.94
CA MET A 1 52.01 78.47 44.61
C MET A 1 52.36 79.63 43.67
N ILE A 2 51.85 80.81 44.00
CA ILE A 2 52.28 82.16 43.54
C ILE A 2 53.39 82.58 44.53
N PRO A 3 54.52 83.23 44.16
CA PRO A 3 54.63 84.69 43.91
C PRO A 3 55.70 85.12 42.86
N THR A 4 55.53 86.16 42.04
CA THR A 4 55.64 87.62 42.25
C THR A 4 56.95 88.16 42.87
N TRP A 5 57.66 89.00 42.09
CA TRP A 5 58.40 90.24 42.43
C TRP A 5 59.89 90.35 42.00
N LEU A 6 60.11 91.31 41.08
CA LEU A 6 61.02 92.48 41.14
C LEU A 6 62.32 92.38 41.96
N THR A 7 63.50 92.55 41.33
CA THR A 7 64.34 93.79 41.38
C THR A 7 65.74 93.59 40.78
N LEU A 8 66.15 94.60 39.97
CA LEU A 8 67.49 95.18 39.75
C LEU A 8 68.77 94.36 40.00
N LEU A 9 69.64 94.28 38.98
CA LEU A 9 71.02 94.79 39.09
C LEU A 9 71.65 95.04 37.70
N CYS A 10 72.10 96.28 37.46
CA CYS A 10 73.01 96.63 36.37
C CYS A 10 74.41 96.07 36.66
N LEU A 11 75.03 95.41 35.67
CA LEU A 11 76.48 95.31 35.53
C LEU A 11 76.83 95.19 34.03
N PHE A 12 77.53 96.21 33.54
CA PHE A 12 78.07 96.33 32.19
C PHE A 12 79.14 95.26 31.93
N ILE A 13 79.00 94.47 30.86
CA ILE A 13 80.11 94.04 30.00
C ILE A 13 79.64 94.16 28.55
N ALA A 14 80.32 95.03 27.80
CA ALA A 14 80.12 95.26 26.38
C ALA A 14 80.63 94.08 25.56
N GLN A 15 79.80 93.51 24.68
CA GLN A 15 80.25 92.87 23.44
C GLN A 15 79.17 92.95 22.35
N VAL A 16 79.51 93.72 21.31
CA VAL A 16 79.09 93.57 19.90
C VAL A 16 77.58 93.67 19.63
N PHE A 17 77.12 94.89 19.38
CA PHE A 17 75.90 95.09 18.58
C PHE A 17 76.20 94.66 17.13
N PRO A 18 75.32 93.86 16.50
CA PRO A 18 75.33 93.71 15.05
C PRO A 18 75.01 95.08 14.42
N GLU A 19 75.63 95.34 13.27
CA GLU A 19 75.33 96.45 12.39
C GLU A 19 73.81 96.51 12.19
N ALA A 20 73.16 97.53 12.77
CA ALA A 20 71.72 97.69 12.73
C ALA A 20 71.32 97.90 11.26
N GLN A 21 70.56 96.95 10.70
CA GLN A 21 69.81 97.19 9.48
C GLN A 21 68.94 98.45 9.69
N PRO A 22 68.83 99.35 8.68
CA PRO A 22 67.97 100.52 8.82
C PRO A 22 66.56 100.04 9.16
N ALA A 23 65.99 100.52 10.27
CA ALA A 23 64.64 100.15 10.67
C ALA A 23 63.66 100.58 9.58
N ASP A 24 62.85 99.64 9.08
CA ASP A 24 61.80 99.94 8.11
C ASP A 24 60.87 101.01 8.68
N LEU A 25 60.63 102.07 7.90
CA LEU A 25 59.73 103.13 8.31
C LEU A 25 58.30 102.71 7.98
N TYR A 26 57.47 102.54 8.99
CA TYR A 26 56.07 102.13 8.82
C TYR A 26 55.14 103.34 8.94
N VAL A 27 54.25 103.50 7.99
CA VAL A 27 53.24 104.56 7.99
C VAL A 27 51.87 104.01 7.61
N GLU A 28 50.85 104.43 8.34
CA GLU A 28 49.46 104.13 8.01
C GLU A 28 48.78 105.40 7.49
N VAL A 29 48.07 105.26 6.37
CA VAL A 29 47.33 106.36 5.73
C VAL A 29 45.90 105.89 5.50
N PRO A 30 44.87 106.59 6.00
CA PRO A 30 43.49 106.25 5.68
C PRO A 30 43.25 106.39 4.18
N GLU A 31 42.52 105.45 3.60
CA GLU A 31 42.04 105.59 2.22
C GLU A 31 41.03 106.71 2.07
N ASN A 32 40.78 107.11 0.83
CA ASN A 32 39.77 108.11 0.45
C ASN A 32 39.83 109.40 1.29
N TYR A 33 41.03 109.76 1.73
CA TYR A 33 41.27 110.93 2.56
C TYR A 33 40.73 112.21 1.89
N GLY A 34 39.66 112.77 2.46
CA GLY A 34 38.93 113.92 1.92
C GLY A 34 39.55 115.30 2.20
N GLY A 35 40.78 115.37 2.69
CA GLY A 35 41.49 116.62 2.94
C GLY A 35 42.23 117.17 1.72
N ASN A 36 43.03 118.22 1.93
CA ASN A 36 43.85 118.80 0.85
C ASN A 36 45.14 118.03 0.66
N PHE A 37 45.55 117.84 -0.60
CA PHE A 37 46.86 117.31 -0.98
C PHE A 37 47.84 118.44 -1.31
N PRO A 38 49.16 118.28 -1.09
CA PRO A 38 49.82 117.06 -0.62
C PRO A 38 49.64 116.80 0.88
N LEU A 39 49.40 115.54 1.25
CA LEU A 39 49.30 115.09 2.65
C LEU A 39 50.67 114.64 3.14
N TYR A 40 51.25 115.36 4.09
CA TYR A 40 52.55 115.03 4.67
C TYR A 40 52.41 113.86 5.67
N LEU A 41 53.14 112.78 5.42
CA LEU A 41 53.04 111.53 6.16
C LEU A 41 54.04 111.44 7.32
N THR A 42 55.32 111.44 6.99
CA THR A 42 56.40 111.24 7.97
C THR A 42 57.68 111.89 7.48
N LYS A 43 58.51 112.34 8.43
CA LYS A 43 59.82 112.91 8.10
C LYS A 43 60.80 111.77 7.82
N LEU A 44 61.41 111.79 6.64
CA LEU A 44 62.42 110.81 6.27
C LEU A 44 63.74 111.11 7.01
N PRO A 45 64.48 110.10 7.47
CA PRO A 45 65.72 110.27 8.24
C PRO A 45 66.91 110.66 7.34
N LEU A 46 66.72 111.67 6.49
CA LEU A 46 67.72 112.16 5.53
C LEU A 46 68.92 112.81 6.24
N PRO A 47 70.14 112.75 5.66
CA PRO A 47 71.32 113.43 6.18
C PRO A 47 71.18 114.97 6.16
N PRO A 48 71.91 115.71 7.02
CA PRO A 48 71.80 117.17 7.14
C PRO A 48 72.20 117.92 5.85
N GLU A 49 71.63 119.12 5.65
CA GLU A 49 71.58 120.02 4.46
C GLU A 49 72.86 120.24 3.61
N GLU A 50 74.02 119.67 3.94
CA GLU A 50 75.30 119.91 3.22
C GLU A 50 75.60 118.90 2.08
N THR A 51 74.68 118.00 1.74
CA THR A 51 74.86 117.04 0.63
C THR A 51 74.06 117.44 -0.62
N GLU A 52 74.75 117.87 -1.69
CA GLU A 52 74.15 118.10 -3.02
C GLU A 52 73.68 116.77 -3.63
N GLY A 53 72.40 116.43 -3.47
CA GLY A 53 71.77 115.23 -4.03
C GLY A 53 70.25 115.37 -4.18
N GLU A 54 69.67 114.68 -5.15
CA GLU A 54 68.22 114.58 -5.39
C GLU A 54 67.64 113.37 -4.64
N ILE A 55 66.49 113.54 -3.98
CA ILE A 55 65.81 112.44 -3.28
C ILE A 55 64.98 111.66 -4.30
N VAL A 56 65.33 110.40 -4.51
CA VAL A 56 64.66 109.50 -5.46
C VAL A 56 63.81 108.50 -4.69
N LEU A 57 62.53 108.42 -5.09
CA LEU A 57 61.62 107.37 -4.66
C LEU A 57 61.60 106.25 -5.70
N SER A 58 61.92 105.04 -5.27
CA SER A 58 61.78 103.81 -6.06
C SER A 58 60.91 102.80 -5.31
N GLY A 59 60.32 101.82 -5.98
CA GLY A 59 59.40 100.90 -5.33
C GLY A 59 58.74 99.93 -6.32
N ASN A 60 57.72 99.20 -5.85
CA ASN A 60 56.95 98.27 -6.69
C ASN A 60 56.51 98.94 -8.01
N PRO A 61 56.43 98.18 -9.13
CA PRO A 61 56.09 98.74 -10.45
C PRO A 61 54.72 99.44 -10.38
N GLY A 62 54.73 100.77 -10.53
CA GLY A 62 53.56 101.64 -10.32
C GLY A 62 53.87 102.90 -9.48
N VAL A 63 54.97 102.89 -8.72
CA VAL A 63 55.40 104.05 -7.90
C VAL A 63 56.57 104.84 -8.52
N ALA A 64 57.09 104.41 -9.67
CA ALA A 64 58.19 105.11 -10.34
C ALA A 64 57.68 106.33 -11.12
N ALA A 65 58.16 107.52 -10.73
CA ALA A 65 58.00 108.85 -11.32
C ALA A 65 56.58 109.48 -11.38
N GLU A 66 55.49 108.71 -11.47
CA GLU A 66 54.10 109.22 -11.46
C GLU A 66 53.20 108.53 -10.39
N GLY A 67 53.80 107.94 -9.36
CA GLY A 67 53.06 107.32 -8.25
C GLY A 67 52.38 108.34 -7.32
N PRO A 68 51.47 107.91 -6.42
CA PRO A 68 50.77 108.80 -5.51
C PRO A 68 51.64 109.34 -4.36
N PHE A 69 52.95 109.02 -4.34
CA PHE A 69 53.89 109.43 -3.30
C PHE A 69 54.99 110.32 -3.88
N ALA A 70 55.33 111.39 -3.16
CA ALA A 70 56.50 112.22 -3.45
C ALA A 70 57.23 112.58 -2.14
N VAL A 71 58.43 113.15 -2.23
CA VAL A 71 59.13 113.71 -1.07
C VAL A 71 59.26 115.22 -1.27
N ASP A 72 58.93 116.01 -0.26
CA ASP A 72 59.20 117.45 -0.28
C ASP A 72 60.71 117.70 -0.15
N PRO A 73 61.37 118.29 -1.17
CA PRO A 73 62.82 118.47 -1.18
C PRO A 73 63.32 119.47 -0.12
N GLU A 74 62.48 120.41 0.34
CA GLU A 74 62.89 121.40 1.35
C GLU A 74 62.76 120.85 2.78
N SER A 75 61.69 120.10 3.07
CA SER A 75 61.40 119.64 4.43
C SER A 75 61.83 118.19 4.71
N GLY A 76 62.03 117.39 3.66
CA GLY A 76 62.40 115.97 3.75
C GLY A 76 61.25 115.05 4.19
N PHE A 77 60.00 115.49 4.08
CA PHE A 77 58.83 114.67 4.41
C PHE A 77 58.35 113.87 3.21
N LEU A 78 58.03 112.58 3.44
CA LEU A 78 57.23 111.78 2.51
C LEU A 78 55.80 112.34 2.50
N LEU A 79 55.25 112.57 1.33
CA LEU A 79 53.90 113.08 1.13
C LEU A 79 53.14 112.25 0.11
N VAL A 80 51.82 112.30 0.22
CA VAL A 80 50.88 111.70 -0.72
C VAL A 80 50.27 112.81 -1.58
N THR A 81 50.22 112.62 -2.90
CA THR A 81 49.80 113.63 -3.88
C THR A 81 48.32 113.53 -4.25
N ARG A 82 47.68 112.39 -4.00
CA ARG A 82 46.26 112.12 -4.26
C ARG A 82 45.71 111.08 -3.29
N ALA A 83 44.39 110.99 -3.16
CA ALA A 83 43.77 109.96 -2.32
C ALA A 83 44.21 108.55 -2.76
N LEU A 84 44.37 107.67 -1.77
CA LEU A 84 44.67 106.26 -1.96
C LEU A 84 43.37 105.47 -1.82
N ASP A 85 43.27 104.36 -2.54
CA ASP A 85 42.16 103.40 -2.53
C ASP A 85 42.78 102.03 -2.14
N ARG A 86 42.28 101.42 -1.07
CA ARG A 86 42.80 100.17 -0.51
C ARG A 86 42.33 98.97 -1.35
N GLU A 87 41.12 98.98 -1.87
CA GLU A 87 40.60 97.93 -2.76
C GLU A 87 41.41 97.86 -4.06
N GLU A 88 41.94 99.00 -4.53
CA GLU A 88 42.92 99.04 -5.61
C GLU A 88 44.29 98.51 -5.15
N GLN A 89 44.83 99.05 -4.04
CA GLN A 89 46.10 98.60 -3.49
C GLN A 89 46.28 98.91 -1.99
N ALA A 90 46.21 97.86 -1.16
CA ALA A 90 46.29 97.96 0.30
C ALA A 90 47.69 98.30 0.88
N GLU A 91 48.77 98.01 0.16
CA GLU A 91 50.14 98.16 0.67
C GLU A 91 51.10 98.69 -0.41
N TYR A 92 51.89 99.70 -0.07
CA TYR A 92 52.94 100.26 -0.91
C TYR A 92 54.30 100.09 -0.24
N ARG A 93 55.22 99.47 -0.97
CA ARG A 93 56.62 99.30 -0.55
C ARG A 93 57.49 100.27 -1.32
N LEU A 94 57.95 101.30 -0.62
CA LEU A 94 58.78 102.36 -1.15
C LEU A 94 60.21 102.17 -0.67
N GLN A 95 61.16 102.61 -1.48
CA GLN A 95 62.57 102.74 -1.15
C GLN A 95 62.99 104.17 -1.43
N VAL A 96 63.48 104.84 -0.39
CA VAL A 96 63.99 106.20 -0.48
C VAL A 96 65.51 106.13 -0.59
N THR A 97 66.03 106.71 -1.67
CA THR A 97 67.46 106.93 -1.90
C THR A 97 67.72 108.41 -2.10
N LEU A 98 68.91 108.86 -1.75
CA LEU A 98 69.46 110.17 -2.12
C LEU A 98 70.49 109.90 -3.20
N GLU A 99 70.36 110.51 -4.38
CA GLU A 99 71.20 110.24 -5.54
C GLU A 99 71.83 111.52 -6.10
N THR A 100 73.00 111.43 -6.75
CA THR A 100 73.58 112.54 -7.51
C THR A 100 72.83 112.76 -8.83
N GLU A 101 73.00 113.92 -9.48
CA GLU A 101 72.50 114.14 -10.87
C GLU A 101 73.01 113.08 -11.88
N ALA A 102 74.10 112.37 -11.56
CA ALA A 102 74.66 111.28 -12.35
C ALA A 102 74.11 109.88 -11.98
N GLY A 103 73.10 109.79 -11.10
CA GLY A 103 72.44 108.55 -10.67
C GLY A 103 73.20 107.69 -9.65
N HIS A 104 74.21 108.25 -8.97
CA HIS A 104 74.92 107.55 -7.89
C HIS A 104 74.25 107.78 -6.55
N VAL A 105 73.89 106.71 -5.83
CA VAL A 105 73.29 106.76 -4.50
C VAL A 105 74.29 107.28 -3.46
N LEU A 106 74.00 108.45 -2.91
CA LEU A 106 74.74 109.15 -1.85
C LEU A 106 74.31 108.69 -0.45
N TRP A 107 73.04 108.34 -0.27
CA TRP A 107 72.49 107.87 1.00
C TRP A 107 71.25 107.01 0.76
N GLY A 108 71.05 106.04 1.65
CA GLY A 108 69.84 105.22 1.67
C GLY A 108 69.85 104.01 0.72
N ALA A 109 69.16 102.97 1.16
CA ALA A 109 68.03 102.37 0.47
C ALA A 109 67.00 102.12 1.57
N GLN A 110 66.42 103.21 2.09
CA GLN A 110 65.57 103.16 3.28
C GLN A 110 64.20 102.61 2.87
N PRO A 111 63.82 101.39 3.29
CA PRO A 111 62.49 100.89 3.03
C PRO A 111 61.47 101.69 3.85
N VAL A 112 60.39 102.08 3.18
CA VAL A 112 59.20 102.67 3.78
C VAL A 112 58.00 101.83 3.38
N LEU A 113 57.31 101.29 4.37
CA LEU A 113 56.09 100.54 4.20
C LEU A 113 54.91 101.46 4.48
N VAL A 114 54.13 101.76 3.44
CA VAL A 114 52.87 102.49 3.60
C VAL A 114 51.73 101.50 3.52
N ARG A 115 51.01 101.32 4.63
CA ARG A 115 49.77 100.55 4.67
C ARG A 115 48.60 101.51 4.53
N VAL A 116 47.74 101.24 3.56
CA VAL A 116 46.47 101.95 3.43
C VAL A 116 45.51 101.36 4.45
N LYS A 117 45.00 102.20 5.34
CA LYS A 117 44.04 101.80 6.37
C LYS A 117 42.65 101.78 5.75
N ASP A 118 41.99 100.65 5.94
CA ASP A 118 40.62 100.36 5.54
C ASP A 118 39.63 101.37 6.16
N GLU A 119 38.77 101.94 5.32
CA GLU A 119 37.58 102.67 5.71
C GLU A 119 36.35 101.90 5.19
N ASN A 120 35.21 101.97 5.89
CA ASN A 120 34.00 101.26 5.47
C ASN A 120 33.31 102.04 4.34
N ASP A 121 33.71 101.80 3.10
CA ASP A 121 33.16 102.47 1.92
C ASP A 121 32.71 101.52 0.81
N GLN A 122 32.99 100.22 0.93
CA GLN A 122 32.33 99.19 0.15
C GLN A 122 30.96 98.84 0.75
N VAL A 123 30.04 98.46 -0.13
CA VAL A 123 28.67 98.08 0.26
C VAL A 123 28.52 96.58 0.09
N PRO A 124 28.06 95.84 1.12
CA PRO A 124 27.75 94.43 1.01
C PRO A 124 26.84 94.14 -0.19
N ARG A 125 27.11 93.09 -0.95
CA ARG A 125 26.27 92.66 -2.08
C ARG A 125 25.90 91.18 -1.99
N PHE A 126 24.61 90.86 -2.15
CA PHE A 126 24.17 89.47 -2.30
C PHE A 126 24.60 88.89 -3.66
N SER A 127 24.84 87.58 -3.72
CA SER A 127 25.11 86.88 -4.97
C SER A 127 23.92 86.90 -5.94
N GLN A 128 22.69 86.90 -5.40
CA GLN A 128 21.43 87.02 -6.15
C GLN A 128 20.51 88.08 -5.53
N SER A 129 19.76 88.79 -6.37
CA SER A 129 18.75 89.76 -5.94
C SER A 129 17.41 89.11 -5.56
N VAL A 130 17.13 87.93 -6.12
CA VAL A 130 15.91 87.13 -5.86
C VAL A 130 16.27 85.66 -5.75
N TYR A 131 15.89 85.03 -4.64
CA TYR A 131 16.00 83.59 -4.39
C TYR A 131 14.62 82.96 -4.46
N THR A 132 14.49 81.74 -4.98
CA THR A 132 13.20 81.02 -5.02
C THR A 132 13.38 79.60 -4.49
N PHE A 133 12.48 79.16 -3.63
CA PHE A 133 12.60 77.91 -2.90
C PHE A 133 11.25 77.22 -2.66
N GLN A 134 11.24 75.89 -2.66
CA GLN A 134 10.07 75.06 -2.33
C GLN A 134 10.26 74.38 -0.97
N LEU A 135 9.31 74.58 -0.06
CA LEU A 135 9.38 74.10 1.31
C LEU A 135 8.23 73.13 1.58
N SER A 136 8.55 71.89 1.87
CA SER A 136 7.60 70.85 2.27
C SER A 136 6.94 71.17 3.61
N GLN A 137 5.63 70.96 3.70
CA GLN A 137 4.91 70.84 4.97
C GLN A 137 5.61 69.81 5.88
N GLY A 138 5.54 69.97 7.21
CA GLY A 138 6.22 69.08 8.16
C GLY A 138 7.75 69.21 8.28
N THR A 139 8.39 70.15 7.58
CA THR A 139 9.83 70.43 7.76
C THR A 139 10.15 70.80 9.22
N ARG A 140 11.16 70.16 9.81
CA ARG A 140 11.56 70.35 11.22
C ARG A 140 12.18 71.73 11.46
N PRO A 141 12.00 72.33 12.66
CA PRO A 141 12.59 73.63 12.94
C PRO A 141 14.11 73.54 13.04
N GLY A 142 14.81 74.58 12.60
CA GLY A 142 16.28 74.68 12.71
C GLY A 142 17.09 74.01 11.59
N ILE A 143 16.47 73.25 10.68
CA ILE A 143 17.15 72.73 9.49
C ILE A 143 17.27 73.85 8.44
N PRO A 144 18.50 74.23 8.03
CA PRO A 144 18.68 75.27 7.02
C PRO A 144 18.31 74.72 5.63
N PHE A 145 17.43 75.44 4.93
CA PHE A 145 17.00 75.09 3.57
C PHE A 145 17.63 75.97 2.49
N LEU A 146 18.17 77.14 2.87
CA LEU A 146 18.86 78.08 1.98
C LEU A 146 20.01 78.75 2.72
N PHE A 147 21.18 78.86 2.08
CA PHE A 147 22.29 79.70 2.56
C PHE A 147 22.39 80.95 1.68
N LEU A 148 22.25 82.12 2.30
CA LEU A 148 22.41 83.40 1.60
C LEU A 148 23.89 83.74 1.48
N GLU A 149 24.35 83.97 0.27
CA GLU A 149 25.72 84.38 0.01
C GLU A 149 25.78 85.88 -0.26
N ALA A 150 26.72 86.55 0.40
CA ALA A 150 27.02 87.95 0.18
C ALA A 150 28.53 88.20 0.26
N LEU A 151 28.99 89.25 -0.41
CA LEU A 151 30.38 89.65 -0.47
C LEU A 151 30.51 91.12 -0.06
N ASP A 152 31.56 91.42 0.70
CA ASP A 152 32.05 92.76 0.97
C ASP A 152 33.52 92.84 0.52
N GLU A 153 33.91 93.95 -0.09
CA GLU A 153 35.27 94.13 -0.61
C GLU A 153 36.21 94.82 0.39
N ASP A 154 35.68 95.38 1.49
CA ASP A 154 36.46 95.92 2.62
C ASP A 154 37.44 94.88 3.23
N GLU A 155 38.42 95.31 4.04
CA GLU A 155 39.51 94.46 4.54
C GLU A 155 39.01 93.17 5.23
N PRO A 156 39.37 91.97 4.71
CA PRO A 156 38.89 90.72 5.26
C PRO A 156 39.26 90.50 6.73
N GLY A 157 38.26 90.19 7.54
CA GLY A 157 38.43 89.88 8.97
C GLY A 157 38.39 91.11 9.89
N THR A 158 38.13 92.30 9.33
CA THR A 158 37.76 93.48 10.11
C THR A 158 36.25 93.52 10.34
N ALA A 159 35.77 94.52 11.08
CA ALA A 159 34.34 94.75 11.24
C ALA A 159 33.68 95.23 9.93
N ASN A 160 34.43 95.90 9.06
CA ASN A 160 33.97 96.43 7.78
C ASN A 160 33.60 95.29 6.81
N SER A 161 34.33 94.17 6.85
CA SER A 161 33.97 92.98 6.07
C SER A 161 33.12 91.93 6.83
N ASP A 162 32.75 92.16 8.11
CA ASP A 162 32.01 91.18 8.94
C ASP A 162 30.51 91.29 8.68
N LEU A 163 30.00 90.44 7.79
CA LEU A 163 28.62 90.48 7.35
C LEU A 163 27.64 89.87 8.34
N ARG A 164 26.51 90.56 8.55
CA ARG A 164 25.38 90.14 9.37
C ARG A 164 24.08 90.08 8.58
N PHE A 165 23.40 88.94 8.65
CA PHE A 165 22.15 88.69 7.95
C PHE A 165 20.94 88.85 8.87
N TYR A 166 19.89 89.50 8.36
CA TYR A 166 18.64 89.75 9.08
C TYR A 166 17.42 89.57 8.17
N ILE A 167 16.32 89.07 8.72
CA ILE A 167 15.01 89.11 8.07
C ILE A 167 14.36 90.44 8.45
N LEU A 168 14.08 91.30 7.47
CA LEU A 168 13.40 92.59 7.70
C LEU A 168 11.89 92.45 7.70
N ASN A 169 11.36 91.60 6.80
CA ASN A 169 9.93 91.44 6.63
C ASN A 169 9.60 90.05 6.09
N GLN A 170 8.44 89.52 6.50
CA GLN A 170 7.83 88.31 5.99
C GLN A 170 6.39 88.62 5.56
N ALA A 171 6.05 88.32 4.31
CA ALA A 171 4.68 88.43 3.80
C ALA A 171 4.24 87.09 3.18
N PRO A 172 3.07 86.52 3.55
CA PRO A 172 2.15 86.99 4.57
C PRO A 172 2.69 86.77 6.01
N ALA A 173 2.18 87.55 6.96
CA ALA A 173 2.49 87.42 8.40
C ALA A 173 1.61 86.38 9.12
N TRP A 174 0.82 85.62 8.36
CA TRP A 174 -0.06 84.56 8.87
C TRP A 174 0.48 83.21 8.37
N PRO A 175 0.44 82.13 9.17
CA PRO A 175 -0.17 81.99 10.50
C PRO A 175 0.63 82.56 11.68
N SER A 176 1.93 82.85 11.52
CA SER A 176 2.77 83.61 12.46
C SER A 176 3.65 84.61 11.70
N PRO A 177 4.00 85.78 12.27
CA PRO A 177 4.98 86.69 11.67
C PRO A 177 6.41 86.13 11.66
N ASP A 178 6.71 85.16 12.53
CA ASP A 178 8.04 84.59 12.72
C ASP A 178 8.11 83.15 12.19
N MET A 179 7.71 82.90 10.94
CA MET A 179 7.74 81.53 10.38
C MET A 179 9.18 81.07 10.10
N PHE A 180 10.07 82.02 9.78
CA PHE A 180 11.45 81.76 9.38
C PHE A 180 12.44 82.38 10.35
N GLN A 181 13.59 81.75 10.49
CA GLN A 181 14.73 82.24 11.25
C GLN A 181 15.97 82.24 10.37
N LEU A 182 16.83 83.24 10.54
CA LEU A 182 18.05 83.40 9.75
C LEU A 182 19.24 83.47 10.70
N GLU A 183 20.23 82.60 10.51
CA GLU A 183 21.46 82.64 11.29
C GLU A 183 22.29 83.86 10.85
N PRO A 184 22.63 84.78 11.77
CA PRO A 184 23.19 86.08 11.38
C PRO A 184 24.59 86.07 10.77
N ARG A 185 25.41 85.03 10.90
CA ARG A 185 26.79 84.96 10.37
C ARG A 185 26.91 84.17 9.09
N LEU A 186 26.19 83.05 9.02
CA LEU A 186 26.26 82.05 7.97
C LEU A 186 25.21 82.29 6.88
N GLY A 187 24.25 83.19 7.12
CA GLY A 187 23.14 83.40 6.19
C GLY A 187 22.22 82.19 6.06
N ALA A 188 22.23 81.29 7.05
CA ALA A 188 21.49 80.03 7.03
C ALA A 188 20.01 80.27 7.38
N LEU A 189 19.13 80.19 6.38
CA LEU A 189 17.70 80.38 6.51
C LEU A 189 17.01 79.04 6.82
N ALA A 190 16.25 79.00 7.91
CA ALA A 190 15.57 77.81 8.42
C ALA A 190 14.14 78.15 8.88
N LEU A 191 13.32 77.13 9.14
CA LEU A 191 12.06 77.32 9.85
C LEU A 191 12.28 77.58 11.33
N SER A 192 11.51 78.50 11.90
CA SER A 192 11.42 78.67 13.34
C SER A 192 10.59 77.54 13.98
N PRO A 193 10.67 77.35 15.32
CA PRO A 193 9.79 76.42 16.03
C PRO A 193 8.30 76.66 15.78
N GLU A 194 7.88 77.92 15.68
CA GLU A 194 6.50 78.33 15.40
C GLU A 194 6.12 78.09 13.94
N GLY A 195 7.07 78.34 13.02
CA GLY A 195 6.91 78.10 11.61
C GLY A 195 6.68 76.63 11.29
N SER A 196 7.51 75.75 11.86
CA SER A 196 7.38 74.29 11.70
C SER A 196 6.02 73.75 12.17
N THR A 197 5.48 74.26 13.30
CA THR A 197 4.18 73.81 13.85
C THR A 197 2.96 74.48 13.21
N SER A 198 3.17 75.49 12.36
CA SER A 198 2.10 76.27 11.75
C SER A 198 2.08 76.16 10.23
N LEU A 199 3.07 75.51 9.63
CA LEU A 199 3.24 75.39 8.18
C LEU A 199 2.03 74.75 7.48
N ASP A 200 1.42 73.74 8.09
CA ASP A 200 0.24 73.04 7.55
C ASP A 200 -1.02 73.91 7.54
N ARG A 201 -1.04 74.96 8.39
CA ARG A 201 -2.13 75.94 8.44
C ARG A 201 -1.94 77.05 7.42
N ALA A 202 -0.77 77.17 6.78
CA ALA A 202 -0.46 78.25 5.84
C ALA A 202 -1.22 78.14 4.51
N ALA A 203 -2.51 78.48 4.52
CA ALA A 203 -3.32 78.72 3.34
C ALA A 203 -3.05 80.11 2.74
N GLY A 204 -2.12 80.20 1.77
CA GLY A 204 -2.07 81.35 0.87
C GLY A 204 -0.69 81.74 0.35
N GLY A 205 -0.44 81.44 -0.93
CA GLY A 205 0.63 82.04 -1.76
C GLY A 205 2.07 81.76 -1.32
N PRO A 206 3.07 82.06 -2.18
CA PRO A 206 4.47 82.00 -1.78
C PRO A 206 4.78 83.08 -0.74
N TYR A 207 5.47 82.72 0.35
CA TYR A 207 6.05 83.68 1.28
C TYR A 207 7.11 84.51 0.56
N GLN A 208 7.15 85.79 0.87
CA GLN A 208 8.16 86.73 0.40
C GLN A 208 8.90 87.25 1.63
N LEU A 209 10.17 86.89 1.74
CA LEU A 209 11.07 87.37 2.79
C LEU A 209 11.93 88.48 2.21
N LEU A 210 11.86 89.66 2.81
CA LEU A 210 12.83 90.72 2.55
C LEU A 210 13.98 90.51 3.53
N VAL A 211 15.14 90.09 3.01
CA VAL A 211 16.34 89.85 3.81
C VAL A 211 17.33 90.99 3.60
N GLN A 212 18.12 91.27 4.62
CA GLN A 212 19.16 92.27 4.64
C GLN A 212 20.49 91.63 5.02
N VAL A 213 21.56 92.06 4.36
CA VAL A 213 22.93 91.86 4.82
C VAL A 213 23.52 93.23 5.16
N LYS A 214 24.24 93.30 6.27
CA LYS A 214 24.84 94.52 6.79
C LYS A 214 26.26 94.24 7.28
N ASP A 215 27.23 95.07 6.96
CA ASP A 215 28.54 95.01 7.61
C ASP A 215 28.48 95.49 9.07
N MET A 216 29.58 95.26 9.80
CA MET A 216 29.74 95.69 11.19
C MET A 216 30.69 96.88 11.35
N GLY A 217 31.09 97.53 10.25
CA GLY A 217 32.15 98.54 10.23
C GLY A 217 31.82 99.83 10.96
N ASP A 218 30.53 100.13 11.15
CA ASP A 218 30.06 101.23 11.99
C ASP A 218 28.76 100.91 12.75
N GLN A 219 28.81 100.98 14.08
CA GLN A 219 27.81 100.42 15.00
C GLN A 219 26.40 101.06 14.98
N ALA A 220 26.12 101.99 14.06
CA ALA A 220 24.77 102.52 13.83
C ALA A 220 24.36 102.58 12.34
N SER A 221 25.30 102.62 11.40
CA SER A 221 25.04 103.01 10.01
C SER A 221 25.87 102.26 8.97
N GLY A 222 26.46 101.11 9.33
CA GLY A 222 27.14 100.23 8.37
C GLY A 222 26.33 100.01 7.10
N HIS A 223 27.02 99.84 5.98
CA HIS A 223 26.43 99.65 4.68
C HIS A 223 25.58 98.38 4.65
N GLN A 224 24.54 98.40 3.81
CA GLN A 224 23.53 97.36 3.80
C GLN A 224 22.97 97.15 2.40
N ALA A 225 22.66 95.91 2.08
CA ALA A 225 21.91 95.53 0.90
C ALA A 225 20.73 94.64 1.27
N THR A 226 19.75 94.58 0.37
CA THR A 226 18.56 93.74 0.53
C THR A 226 18.37 92.80 -0.65
N ALA A 227 17.79 91.63 -0.39
CA ALA A 227 17.37 90.65 -1.39
C ALA A 227 15.99 90.11 -1.02
N THR A 228 15.30 89.53 -2.00
CA THR A 228 13.98 88.91 -1.79
C THR A 228 14.08 87.39 -1.89
N VAL A 229 13.50 86.67 -0.94
CA VAL A 229 13.39 85.20 -0.97
C VAL A 229 11.92 84.82 -1.14
N HIS A 230 11.60 84.13 -2.22
CA HIS A 230 10.29 83.54 -2.47
C HIS A 230 10.26 82.09 -1.98
N VAL A 231 9.44 81.79 -0.98
CA VAL A 231 9.28 80.46 -0.42
C VAL A 231 7.86 79.96 -0.70
N SER A 232 7.70 79.04 -1.64
CA SER A 232 6.42 78.36 -1.87
C SER A 232 6.31 77.12 -1.00
N ILE A 233 5.20 76.96 -0.29
CA ILE A 233 4.93 75.77 0.50
C ILE A 233 4.32 74.69 -0.41
N VAL A 234 4.87 73.47 -0.34
CA VAL A 234 4.36 72.27 -1.01
C VAL A 234 3.87 71.27 0.04
N GLU A 235 2.99 70.35 -0.38
CA GLU A 235 2.46 69.31 0.50
C GLU A 235 3.57 68.41 1.05
N ASN A 236 3.36 67.88 2.26
CA ASN A 236 4.32 66.97 2.87
C ASN A 236 4.21 65.60 2.20
N THR A 237 5.18 65.27 1.36
CA THR A 237 5.31 63.93 0.77
C THR A 237 6.31 63.05 1.55
N TRP A 238 6.94 63.60 2.59
CA TRP A 238 7.83 62.88 3.52
C TRP A 238 7.04 62.29 4.71
N VAL A 239 5.92 61.63 4.41
CA VAL A 239 5.09 60.90 5.36
C VAL A 239 4.89 59.47 4.88
N PRO A 240 4.72 58.49 5.78
CA PRO A 240 4.42 57.13 5.36
C PRO A 240 3.13 57.16 4.55
N LEU A 241 3.24 56.84 3.26
CA LEU A 241 2.07 56.65 2.41
C LEU A 241 1.35 55.38 2.87
N ASP A 242 0.04 55.30 2.61
CA ASP A 242 -0.62 54.00 2.55
C ASP A 242 0.20 53.07 1.65
N PRO A 243 0.21 51.75 1.90
CA PRO A 243 1.04 50.83 1.13
C PRO A 243 0.86 51.06 -0.37
N VAL A 244 1.99 51.23 -1.07
CA VAL A 244 1.97 51.42 -2.51
C VAL A 244 1.69 50.07 -3.13
N HIS A 245 0.59 49.98 -3.88
CA HIS A 245 0.20 48.76 -4.59
C HIS A 245 0.74 48.79 -6.02
N LEU A 246 1.58 47.82 -6.38
CA LEU A 246 2.11 47.65 -7.73
C LEU A 246 1.74 46.26 -8.24
N ALA A 247 1.07 46.19 -9.39
CA ALA A 247 0.86 44.90 -10.04
C ALA A 247 2.19 44.27 -10.45
N GLU A 248 2.29 42.97 -10.29
CA GLU A 248 3.36 42.20 -10.93
C GLU A 248 3.17 42.17 -12.44
N ASN A 249 4.20 41.72 -13.17
CA ASN A 249 4.14 41.52 -14.62
C ASN A 249 3.67 42.74 -15.45
N LEU A 250 3.72 43.95 -14.89
CA LEU A 250 3.26 45.18 -15.51
C LEU A 250 3.84 45.35 -16.93
N LYS A 251 2.98 45.32 -17.95
CA LYS A 251 3.39 45.49 -19.36
C LYS A 251 3.60 46.96 -19.72
N VAL A 252 4.57 47.58 -19.06
CA VAL A 252 4.95 49.00 -19.20
C VAL A 252 6.46 49.12 -19.46
N PRO A 253 6.92 50.23 -20.09
CA PRO A 253 8.34 50.47 -20.22
C PRO A 253 8.98 50.78 -18.86
N TYR A 254 10.13 50.17 -18.60
CA TYR A 254 10.95 50.42 -17.42
C TYR A 254 12.08 51.42 -17.73
N PRO A 255 12.47 52.29 -16.78
CA PRO A 255 11.94 52.41 -15.42
C PRO A 255 10.53 53.04 -15.35
N HIS A 256 9.65 52.47 -14.52
CA HIS A 256 8.27 52.93 -14.34
C HIS A 256 8.12 53.72 -13.04
N HIS A 257 7.68 54.97 -13.16
CA HIS A 257 7.46 55.87 -12.03
C HIS A 257 6.18 55.50 -11.28
N PHE A 258 6.28 55.29 -9.96
CA PHE A 258 5.11 54.93 -9.13
C PHE A 258 4.83 55.86 -7.96
N ALA A 259 5.81 56.59 -7.45
CA ALA A 259 5.66 57.51 -6.33
C ALA A 259 6.70 58.63 -6.39
N GLN A 260 6.48 59.72 -5.66
CA GLN A 260 7.43 60.82 -5.55
C GLN A 260 7.50 61.30 -4.11
N VAL A 261 8.73 61.51 -3.62
CA VAL A 261 9.02 62.12 -2.33
C VAL A 261 9.70 63.46 -2.53
N HIS A 262 9.53 64.36 -1.57
CA HIS A 262 10.13 65.67 -1.59
C HIS A 262 10.58 66.08 -0.19
N TRP A 263 11.84 66.52 -0.08
CA TRP A 263 12.41 67.08 1.14
C TRP A 263 12.90 68.51 0.90
N SER A 264 12.76 69.35 1.94
CA SER A 264 13.15 70.76 1.91
C SER A 264 14.66 70.95 2.12
N GLY A 265 15.40 71.29 1.07
CA GLY A 265 16.76 71.84 1.15
C GLY A 265 17.35 72.16 -0.24
N GLY A 266 18.25 73.15 -0.34
CA GLY A 266 18.88 73.54 -1.61
C GLY A 266 19.88 72.54 -2.20
N ASP A 267 20.38 71.61 -1.38
CA ASP A 267 21.47 70.66 -1.68
C ASP A 267 21.11 69.20 -1.32
N VAL A 268 19.85 68.81 -1.58
CA VAL A 268 19.33 67.48 -1.19
C VAL A 268 19.66 66.44 -2.25
N HIS A 269 20.18 65.29 -1.80
CA HIS A 269 20.35 64.07 -2.59
C HIS A 269 19.50 62.96 -1.97
N TYR A 270 18.63 62.33 -2.75
CA TYR A 270 17.84 61.20 -2.27
C TYR A 270 18.65 59.90 -2.38
N HIS A 271 18.54 59.07 -1.36
CA HIS A 271 19.11 57.73 -1.34
C HIS A 271 18.01 56.74 -0.99
N LEU A 272 17.91 55.64 -1.72
CA LEU A 272 16.90 54.60 -1.52
C LEU A 272 17.59 53.27 -1.20
N GLU A 273 17.12 52.62 -0.15
CA GLU A 273 17.47 51.25 0.18
C GLU A 273 16.21 50.39 0.19
N SER A 274 16.28 49.20 -0.42
CA SER A 274 15.17 48.25 -0.44
C SER A 274 15.49 47.04 0.44
N GLN A 275 14.53 46.61 1.24
CA GLN A 275 14.60 45.39 2.05
C GLN A 275 13.39 44.50 1.73
N PRO A 276 13.59 43.30 1.13
CA PRO A 276 14.86 42.78 0.59
C PRO A 276 15.38 43.60 -0.62
N PRO A 277 16.63 43.37 -1.09
CA PRO A 277 17.12 44.02 -2.31
C PRO A 277 16.16 43.78 -3.48
N GLY A 278 15.76 44.85 -4.16
CA GLY A 278 14.76 44.81 -5.22
C GLY A 278 15.03 45.86 -6.29
N PRO A 279 14.29 45.81 -7.42
CA PRO A 279 14.50 46.67 -8.58
C PRO A 279 13.87 48.06 -8.37
N PHE A 280 14.30 48.77 -7.33
CA PHE A 280 13.79 50.10 -6.99
C PHE A 280 14.90 51.14 -7.03
N ASP A 281 14.59 52.33 -7.56
CA ASP A 281 15.54 53.43 -7.66
C ASP A 281 14.87 54.78 -7.43
N VAL A 282 15.67 55.81 -7.14
CA VAL A 282 15.22 57.19 -6.92
C VAL A 282 16.06 58.17 -7.74
N ASP A 283 15.41 59.11 -8.43
CA ASP A 283 16.09 60.17 -9.17
C ASP A 283 16.44 61.40 -8.30
N ALA A 284 17.15 62.38 -8.90
CA ALA A 284 17.54 63.61 -8.23
C ALA A 284 16.33 64.48 -7.81
N GLU A 285 15.20 64.33 -8.49
CA GLU A 285 13.94 65.02 -8.21
C GLU A 285 13.05 64.30 -7.17
N GLY A 286 13.52 63.17 -6.62
CA GLY A 286 12.84 62.39 -5.60
C GLY A 286 11.73 61.47 -6.15
N LYS A 287 11.71 61.21 -7.45
CA LYS A 287 10.79 60.25 -8.07
C LYS A 287 11.29 58.84 -7.89
N LEU A 288 10.40 57.97 -7.44
CA LEU A 288 10.64 56.56 -7.19
C LEU A 288 10.21 55.74 -8.40
N TYR A 289 11.12 54.86 -8.82
CA TYR A 289 10.95 54.02 -9.98
C TYR A 289 11.10 52.56 -9.62
N VAL A 290 10.29 51.73 -10.26
CA VAL A 290 10.59 50.31 -10.41
C VAL A 290 11.36 50.13 -11.72
N THR A 291 12.47 49.40 -11.70
CA THR A 291 13.42 49.29 -12.81
C THR A 291 13.27 48.00 -13.63
N GLU A 292 12.59 46.99 -13.08
CA GLU A 292 12.37 45.69 -13.71
C GLU A 292 10.95 45.14 -13.38
N GLU A 293 10.52 44.10 -14.08
CA GLU A 293 9.26 43.41 -13.77
C GLU A 293 9.31 42.83 -12.34
N LEU A 294 8.22 43.00 -11.59
CA LEU A 294 8.03 42.40 -10.27
C LEU A 294 7.36 41.03 -10.44
N ASP A 295 7.67 40.14 -9.50
CA ASP A 295 7.15 38.78 -9.37
C ASP A 295 6.75 38.61 -7.91
N ARG A 296 5.45 38.44 -7.65
CA ARG A 296 4.88 38.36 -6.31
C ARG A 296 5.16 37.00 -5.68
N GLU A 297 5.17 35.93 -6.46
CA GLU A 297 5.51 34.57 -6.02
C GLU A 297 6.95 34.51 -5.49
N ALA A 298 7.85 35.27 -6.09
CA ALA A 298 9.20 35.45 -5.59
C ALA A 298 9.26 36.36 -4.36
N GLN A 299 8.61 37.54 -4.42
CA GLN A 299 8.62 38.52 -3.33
C GLN A 299 7.37 39.42 -3.34
N ALA A 300 6.42 39.14 -2.45
CA ALA A 300 5.15 39.85 -2.38
C ALA A 300 5.22 41.28 -1.79
N GLU A 301 6.26 41.59 -1.02
CA GLU A 301 6.36 42.87 -0.30
C GLU A 301 7.80 43.38 -0.21
N PHE A 302 7.96 44.70 -0.32
CA PHE A 302 9.24 45.38 -0.12
C PHE A 302 9.07 46.53 0.86
N LEU A 303 10.09 46.73 1.71
CA LEU A 303 10.22 47.92 2.53
C LEU A 303 11.29 48.82 1.92
N LEU A 304 10.87 49.95 1.36
CA LEU A 304 11.78 50.96 0.83
C LEU A 304 12.07 51.99 1.93
N GLN A 305 13.34 52.23 2.19
CA GLN A 305 13.82 53.24 3.11
C GLN A 305 14.45 54.37 2.31
N VAL A 306 13.75 55.50 2.23
CA VAL A 306 14.19 56.67 1.49
C VAL A 306 14.76 57.71 2.44
N GLN A 307 15.96 58.21 2.14
CA GLN A 307 16.70 59.16 2.98
C GLN A 307 17.05 60.40 2.16
N ALA A 308 16.86 61.58 2.76
CA ALA A 308 17.32 62.84 2.18
C ALA A 308 18.68 63.20 2.79
N ARG A 309 19.72 63.29 1.96
CA ARG A 309 21.11 63.56 2.37
C ARG A 309 21.59 64.90 1.85
N ASN A 310 22.56 65.51 2.54
CA ASN A 310 23.27 66.68 2.05
C ASN A 310 24.41 66.29 1.07
N VAL A 311 25.05 67.29 0.44
CA VAL A 311 26.23 67.11 -0.44
C VAL A 311 27.44 66.45 0.23
N ARG A 312 27.45 66.33 1.56
CA ARG A 312 28.49 65.63 2.36
C ARG A 312 28.04 64.23 2.83
N ALA A 313 26.90 63.74 2.33
CA ALA A 313 26.27 62.47 2.67
C ALA A 313 25.82 62.33 4.15
N GLU A 314 25.54 63.45 4.82
CA GLU A 314 24.89 63.45 6.13
C GLU A 314 23.37 63.48 5.95
N ASP A 315 22.65 62.67 6.73
CA ASP A 315 21.20 62.55 6.63
C ASP A 315 20.50 63.78 7.24
N TYR A 316 19.61 64.41 6.47
CA TYR A 316 18.71 65.47 6.97
C TYR A 316 17.55 64.90 7.79
N THR A 317 17.21 63.63 7.57
CA THR A 317 16.00 62.99 8.08
C THR A 317 16.28 61.60 8.60
N GLU A 318 15.40 61.13 9.49
CA GLU A 318 15.23 59.69 9.66
C GLU A 318 14.72 59.08 8.33
N PRO A 319 15.03 57.79 8.04
CA PRO A 319 14.55 57.13 6.84
C PRO A 319 13.02 57.12 6.77
N LEU A 320 12.47 57.52 5.62
CA LEU A 320 11.06 57.34 5.31
C LEU A 320 10.83 55.90 4.88
N GLU A 321 9.99 55.19 5.65
CA GLU A 321 9.60 53.82 5.34
C GLU A 321 8.36 53.80 4.44
N LEU A 322 8.53 53.28 3.23
CA LEU A 322 7.49 53.08 2.24
C LEU A 322 7.30 51.58 2.03
N ARG A 323 6.12 51.07 2.40
CA ARG A 323 5.76 49.68 2.16
C ARG A 323 5.19 49.54 0.75
N VAL A 324 5.86 48.75 -0.09
CA VAL A 324 5.37 48.37 -1.41
C VAL A 324 4.78 46.98 -1.32
N VAL A 325 3.52 46.84 -1.70
CA VAL A 325 2.80 45.57 -1.78
C VAL A 325 2.62 45.24 -3.25
N VAL A 326 3.20 44.12 -3.67
CA VAL A 326 3.01 43.61 -5.02
C VAL A 326 1.62 42.99 -5.09
N THR A 327 0.77 43.49 -5.99
CA THR A 327 -0.57 42.94 -6.20
C THR A 327 -0.52 41.80 -7.20
N ASP A 328 -1.24 40.75 -6.85
CA ASP A 328 -1.36 39.49 -7.56
C ASP A 328 -2.01 39.66 -8.94
N GLU A 329 -1.39 39.05 -9.95
CA GLU A 329 -1.98 38.82 -11.27
C GLU A 329 -2.12 37.31 -11.50
N ASN A 330 -3.07 36.89 -12.34
CA ASN A 330 -3.34 35.46 -12.56
C ASN A 330 -2.38 34.86 -13.62
N ASP A 331 -1.10 34.72 -13.29
CA ASP A 331 -0.06 34.27 -14.22
C ASP A 331 0.45 32.84 -13.96
N ASN A 332 0.10 32.22 -12.82
CA ASN A 332 0.33 30.80 -12.58
C ASN A 332 -0.93 29.99 -12.84
N ALA A 333 -0.75 28.84 -13.50
CA ALA A 333 -1.83 27.87 -13.68
C ALA A 333 -1.79 26.84 -12.55
N PRO A 334 -2.94 26.30 -12.10
CA PRO A 334 -2.95 25.24 -11.10
C PRO A 334 -2.17 24.04 -11.62
N VAL A 335 -1.26 23.50 -10.82
CA VAL A 335 -0.45 22.33 -11.17
C VAL A 335 -1.13 21.07 -10.66
N CYS A 336 -1.79 20.31 -11.53
CA CYS A 336 -2.38 19.03 -11.13
C CYS A 336 -1.30 17.94 -10.97
N PRO A 337 -1.34 17.13 -9.90
CA PRO A 337 -0.34 16.09 -9.64
C PRO A 337 -0.32 14.98 -10.71
N LEU A 338 0.88 14.47 -10.98
CA LEU A 338 1.10 13.27 -11.78
C LEU A 338 0.90 12.00 -10.93
N TRP A 339 0.33 10.97 -11.55
CA TRP A 339 0.03 9.70 -10.90
C TRP A 339 0.94 8.59 -11.45
N ASP A 340 1.88 8.13 -10.62
CA ASP A 340 2.86 7.10 -11.01
C ASP A 340 2.30 5.67 -11.01
N SER A 341 1.15 5.45 -10.39
CA SER A 341 0.54 4.11 -10.27
C SER A 341 -0.98 4.18 -10.33
N PRO A 342 -1.62 3.17 -10.96
CA PRO A 342 -3.07 3.10 -11.00
C PRO A 342 -3.64 2.83 -9.60
N ILE A 343 -4.84 3.33 -9.35
CA ILE A 343 -5.60 3.11 -8.13
C ILE A 343 -6.44 1.85 -8.29
N SER A 344 -6.31 0.91 -7.37
CA SER A 344 -7.15 -0.30 -7.34
C SER A 344 -8.41 -0.10 -6.51
N VAL A 345 -9.56 -0.44 -7.09
CA VAL A 345 -10.88 -0.37 -6.43
C VAL A 345 -11.63 -1.68 -6.62
N PRO A 346 -12.11 -2.34 -5.54
CA PRO A 346 -12.94 -3.55 -5.64
C PRO A 346 -14.30 -3.29 -6.33
N GLU A 347 -14.78 -4.22 -7.18
CA GLU A 347 -15.96 -3.99 -8.02
C GLU A 347 -17.31 -3.81 -7.29
N LEU A 348 -17.47 -4.38 -6.08
CA LEU A 348 -18.66 -4.17 -5.23
C LEU A 348 -18.44 -3.12 -4.13
N SER A 349 -17.49 -2.20 -4.32
CA SER A 349 -17.31 -1.07 -3.40
C SER A 349 -18.58 -0.20 -3.38
N PRO A 350 -19.08 0.21 -2.21
CA PRO A 350 -20.33 0.95 -2.12
C PRO A 350 -20.21 2.35 -2.76
N PRO A 351 -21.31 2.91 -3.33
CA PRO A 351 -21.35 4.30 -3.77
C PRO A 351 -20.93 5.26 -2.65
N GLY A 352 -20.21 6.32 -3.02
CA GLY A 352 -19.62 7.28 -2.08
C GLY A 352 -18.27 6.87 -1.49
N THR A 353 -17.72 5.70 -1.84
CA THR A 353 -16.34 5.33 -1.47
C THR A 353 -15.35 6.33 -2.08
N GLU A 354 -14.48 6.93 -1.26
CA GLU A 354 -13.42 7.85 -1.71
C GLU A 354 -12.33 7.05 -2.42
N VAL A 355 -12.14 7.29 -3.71
CA VAL A 355 -11.12 6.67 -4.56
C VAL A 355 -9.80 7.40 -4.37
N THR A 356 -9.85 8.73 -4.43
CA THR A 356 -8.70 9.61 -4.23
C THR A 356 -9.14 11.05 -3.98
N ARG A 357 -8.20 11.89 -3.55
CA ARG A 357 -8.35 13.33 -3.49
C ARG A 357 -7.28 14.02 -4.32
N LEU A 358 -7.71 14.84 -5.26
CA LEU A 358 -6.84 15.68 -6.07
C LEU A 358 -6.39 16.89 -5.26
N LEU A 359 -5.10 17.17 -5.32
CA LEU A 359 -4.49 18.34 -4.68
C LEU A 359 -3.65 19.06 -5.73
N ALA A 360 -4.31 19.84 -6.59
CA ALA A 360 -3.64 20.77 -7.46
C ALA A 360 -3.26 22.03 -6.68
N GLU A 361 -2.05 22.52 -6.90
CA GLU A 361 -1.50 23.69 -6.22
C GLU A 361 -1.35 24.83 -7.23
N ASP A 362 -1.79 26.02 -6.84
CA ASP A 362 -1.61 27.25 -7.60
C ASP A 362 -0.73 28.20 -6.77
N MET A 363 0.26 28.82 -7.42
CA MET A 363 1.27 29.64 -6.75
C MET A 363 0.85 31.09 -6.57
N ASP A 364 -0.21 31.54 -7.26
CA ASP A 364 -0.82 32.86 -7.13
C ASP A 364 -1.24 33.14 -5.66
N ALA A 365 -1.62 34.38 -5.34
CA ALA A 365 -1.75 34.84 -3.97
C ALA A 365 -2.73 33.98 -3.15
N PRO A 366 -2.30 33.47 -1.98
CA PRO A 366 -3.07 32.49 -1.24
C PRO A 366 -4.41 33.07 -0.78
N GLY A 367 -5.50 32.40 -1.17
CA GLY A 367 -6.86 32.81 -0.84
C GLY A 367 -7.42 33.89 -1.76
N SER A 368 -6.69 34.30 -2.79
CA SER A 368 -7.22 35.08 -3.90
C SER A 368 -8.07 34.18 -4.83
N PRO A 369 -8.92 34.75 -5.69
CA PRO A 369 -9.57 34.00 -6.76
C PRO A 369 -8.58 33.33 -7.72
N ASN A 370 -7.39 33.92 -7.88
CA ASN A 370 -6.35 33.44 -8.78
C ASN A 370 -5.71 32.14 -8.27
N SER A 371 -5.54 32.01 -6.95
CA SER A 371 -5.05 30.76 -6.36
C SER A 371 -6.15 29.73 -6.04
N HIS A 372 -7.43 30.06 -6.26
CA HIS A 372 -8.56 29.25 -5.78
C HIS A 372 -8.98 28.20 -6.80
N VAL A 373 -8.41 27.00 -6.66
CA VAL A 373 -8.62 25.89 -7.59
C VAL A 373 -10.02 25.26 -7.47
N VAL A 374 -10.61 24.96 -8.63
CA VAL A 374 -11.78 24.11 -8.80
C VAL A 374 -11.50 22.98 -9.77
N TYR A 375 -12.21 21.87 -9.59
CA TYR A 375 -12.01 20.67 -10.38
C TYR A 375 -13.23 20.34 -11.24
N GLN A 376 -12.97 19.83 -12.43
CA GLN A 376 -13.99 19.35 -13.35
C GLN A 376 -13.58 17.99 -13.95
N LEU A 377 -14.46 17.01 -13.83
CA LEU A 377 -14.28 15.70 -14.46
C LEU A 377 -14.62 15.82 -15.95
N LEU A 378 -13.63 15.60 -16.82
CA LEU A 378 -13.78 15.65 -18.28
C LEU A 378 -14.13 14.29 -18.87
N SER A 379 -13.59 13.20 -18.32
CA SER A 379 -13.88 11.84 -18.78
C SER A 379 -13.80 10.83 -17.64
N PRO A 380 -14.51 9.69 -17.72
CA PRO A 380 -15.44 9.31 -18.79
C PRO A 380 -16.74 10.15 -18.77
N GLU A 381 -17.26 10.49 -19.95
CA GLU A 381 -18.60 11.08 -20.07
C GLU A 381 -19.66 10.04 -19.68
N PRO A 382 -20.79 10.45 -19.07
CA PRO A 382 -21.90 9.52 -18.82
C PRO A 382 -22.38 8.93 -20.15
N GLU A 383 -22.37 7.59 -20.26
CA GLU A 383 -22.88 6.91 -21.45
C GLU A 383 -24.36 7.27 -21.67
N GLU A 384 -24.75 7.62 -22.91
CA GLU A 384 -26.14 7.95 -23.24
C GLU A 384 -27.08 6.79 -22.89
N GLY A 385 -27.95 7.02 -21.90
CA GLY A 385 -28.92 6.02 -21.44
C GLY A 385 -28.48 5.16 -20.25
N ALA A 386 -27.28 5.38 -19.69
CA ALA A 386 -26.86 4.76 -18.44
C ALA A 386 -27.54 5.42 -17.23
N GLU A 387 -28.05 4.61 -16.30
CA GLU A 387 -28.56 5.07 -15.01
C GLU A 387 -27.38 5.37 -14.07
N GLY A 388 -26.87 6.61 -14.12
CA GLY A 388 -25.86 7.10 -13.17
C GLY A 388 -24.44 7.25 -13.74
N ARG A 389 -23.52 7.80 -12.93
CA ARG A 389 -22.10 7.96 -13.25
C ARG A 389 -21.28 6.95 -12.46
N ALA A 390 -20.18 6.46 -13.03
CA ALA A 390 -19.26 5.55 -12.32
C ALA A 390 -18.41 6.29 -11.28
N PHE A 391 -18.08 7.56 -11.55
CA PHE A 391 -17.30 8.41 -10.66
C PHE A 391 -17.96 9.78 -10.53
N GLU A 392 -17.89 10.32 -9.33
CA GLU A 392 -18.28 11.67 -8.99
C GLU A 392 -17.05 12.43 -8.50
N LEU A 393 -16.99 13.72 -8.81
CA LEU A 393 -15.90 14.59 -8.40
C LEU A 393 -16.52 15.80 -7.70
N ASP A 394 -16.12 16.00 -6.45
CA ASP A 394 -16.44 17.22 -5.73
C ASP A 394 -15.56 18.36 -6.24
N PHE A 395 -16.20 19.37 -6.83
CA PHE A 395 -15.53 20.44 -7.57
C PHE A 395 -14.69 21.39 -6.71
N THR A 396 -14.82 21.38 -5.38
CA THR A 396 -14.04 22.24 -4.48
C THR A 396 -12.99 21.48 -3.70
N SER A 397 -13.30 20.28 -3.20
CA SER A 397 -12.36 19.47 -2.41
C SER A 397 -11.44 18.60 -3.26
N GLY A 398 -11.75 18.41 -4.55
CA GLY A 398 -11.02 17.50 -5.43
C GLY A 398 -11.24 16.02 -5.08
N SER A 399 -12.20 15.70 -4.21
CA SER A 399 -12.51 14.32 -3.83
C SER A 399 -13.20 13.58 -4.97
N VAL A 400 -12.61 12.47 -5.40
CA VAL A 400 -13.16 11.54 -6.38
C VAL A 400 -13.80 10.39 -5.63
N THR A 401 -15.11 10.22 -5.79
CA THR A 401 -15.89 9.15 -5.16
C THR A 401 -16.54 8.25 -6.19
N LEU A 402 -16.86 7.02 -5.80
CA LEU A 402 -17.67 6.12 -6.62
C LEU A 402 -19.11 6.62 -6.72
N GLY A 403 -19.68 6.58 -7.92
CA GLY A 403 -21.09 6.86 -8.15
C GLY A 403 -21.94 5.58 -8.13
N ASP A 404 -23.17 5.69 -8.63
CA ASP A 404 -24.16 4.60 -8.60
C ASP A 404 -24.02 3.61 -9.77
N ALA A 405 -23.21 3.92 -10.78
CA ALA A 405 -23.07 3.01 -11.92
C ALA A 405 -22.29 1.74 -11.53
N PRO A 406 -22.75 0.54 -11.94
CA PRO A 406 -22.09 -0.71 -11.58
C PRO A 406 -20.71 -0.82 -12.25
N LEU A 407 -19.72 -1.19 -11.44
CA LEU A 407 -18.36 -1.47 -11.89
C LEU A 407 -18.21 -2.96 -12.23
N ARG A 408 -17.24 -3.31 -13.07
CA ARG A 408 -16.92 -4.71 -13.41
C ARG A 408 -15.43 -4.96 -13.22
N ALA A 409 -15.08 -6.10 -12.64
CA ALA A 409 -13.71 -6.54 -12.52
C ALA A 409 -12.93 -6.50 -13.86
N GLY A 410 -11.67 -6.12 -13.79
CA GLY A 410 -10.78 -6.01 -14.95
C GLY A 410 -10.99 -4.77 -15.82
N GLN A 411 -11.93 -3.88 -15.47
CA GLN A 411 -12.06 -2.58 -16.12
C GLN A 411 -10.89 -1.66 -15.76
N ASN A 412 -10.30 -1.04 -16.78
CA ASN A 412 -9.33 0.04 -16.63
C ASN A 412 -9.98 1.34 -17.07
N ILE A 413 -10.16 2.27 -16.14
CA ILE A 413 -10.87 3.52 -16.34
C ILE A 413 -9.86 4.66 -16.19
N LEU A 414 -9.76 5.50 -17.22
CA LEU A 414 -8.91 6.67 -17.20
C LEU A 414 -9.77 7.91 -16.93
N LEU A 415 -9.66 8.45 -15.71
CA LEU A 415 -10.31 9.68 -15.33
C LEU A 415 -9.46 10.85 -15.82
N ARG A 416 -10.01 11.70 -16.68
CA ARG A 416 -9.35 12.94 -17.07
C ARG A 416 -9.99 14.08 -16.29
N VAL A 417 -9.19 14.76 -15.49
CA VAL A 417 -9.65 15.84 -14.61
C VAL A 417 -8.96 17.13 -14.98
N MET A 418 -9.72 18.21 -15.04
CA MET A 418 -9.22 19.57 -15.21
C MET A 418 -9.22 20.26 -13.85
N ALA A 419 -8.07 20.81 -13.47
CA ALA A 419 -7.94 21.76 -12.37
C ALA A 419 -7.85 23.16 -12.97
N ALA A 420 -8.70 24.07 -12.54
CA ALA A 420 -8.77 25.43 -13.04
C ALA A 420 -8.85 26.40 -11.86
N ASP A 421 -8.18 27.54 -11.94
CA ASP A 421 -8.33 28.60 -10.95
C ASP A 421 -9.72 29.28 -11.05
N ARG A 422 -9.94 30.33 -10.25
CA ARG A 422 -11.09 31.23 -10.42
C ARG A 422 -10.63 32.63 -10.82
N GLY A 423 -9.54 32.73 -11.56
CA GLY A 423 -9.06 33.96 -12.17
C GLY A 423 -10.20 34.67 -12.88
N GLY A 424 -10.37 35.97 -12.59
CA GLY A 424 -11.53 36.78 -12.97
C GLY A 424 -11.73 36.99 -14.48
N ALA A 425 -12.12 38.20 -14.89
CA ALA A 425 -12.58 38.49 -16.25
C ALA A 425 -11.55 38.25 -17.38
N GLU A 426 -10.26 38.07 -17.07
CA GLU A 426 -9.17 37.81 -18.03
C GLU A 426 -9.05 36.35 -18.46
N GLY A 427 -9.78 35.45 -17.79
CA GLY A 427 -9.85 34.03 -18.13
C GLY A 427 -9.07 33.16 -17.15
N SER A 428 -9.70 32.08 -16.73
CA SER A 428 -9.12 31.11 -15.81
C SER A 428 -7.98 30.31 -16.48
N LEU A 429 -6.86 30.13 -15.78
CA LEU A 429 -5.81 29.19 -16.18
C LEU A 429 -6.13 27.79 -15.66
N SER A 430 -5.71 26.78 -16.41
CA SER A 430 -6.05 25.39 -16.10
C SER A 430 -4.96 24.41 -16.52
N SER A 431 -4.93 23.28 -15.82
CA SER A 431 -4.15 22.10 -16.19
C SER A 431 -5.02 20.85 -16.17
N THR A 432 -4.57 19.81 -16.85
CA THR A 432 -5.27 18.52 -16.88
C THR A 432 -4.38 17.39 -16.41
N CYS A 433 -4.95 16.48 -15.63
CA CYS A 433 -4.31 15.28 -15.13
C CYS A 433 -5.15 14.04 -15.44
N GLU A 434 -4.47 12.91 -15.49
CA GLU A 434 -5.08 11.61 -15.77
C GLU A 434 -4.88 10.70 -14.55
N VAL A 435 -5.99 10.15 -14.05
CA VAL A 435 -6.00 9.19 -12.94
C VAL A 435 -6.46 7.85 -13.48
N ALA A 436 -5.55 6.89 -13.52
CA ALA A 436 -5.88 5.52 -13.90
C ALA A 436 -6.49 4.77 -12.71
N VAL A 437 -7.68 4.24 -12.88
CA VAL A 437 -8.39 3.41 -11.91
C VAL A 437 -8.56 2.01 -12.49
N THR A 438 -8.15 1.00 -11.75
CA THR A 438 -8.28 -0.41 -12.12
C THR A 438 -9.28 -1.07 -11.18
N ILE A 439 -10.34 -1.65 -11.73
CA ILE A 439 -11.33 -2.36 -10.95
C ILE A 439 -10.83 -3.77 -10.67
N THR A 440 -10.63 -4.09 -9.40
CA THR A 440 -10.16 -5.41 -8.96
C THR A 440 -11.33 -6.33 -8.69
N ASP A 441 -11.18 -7.56 -9.14
CA ASP A 441 -12.07 -8.67 -8.86
C ASP A 441 -12.19 -8.90 -7.35
N ILE A 442 -13.37 -9.32 -6.92
CA ILE A 442 -13.58 -9.93 -5.61
C ILE A 442 -14.30 -11.27 -5.80
N ASN A 443 -14.22 -12.13 -4.79
CA ASN A 443 -14.89 -13.44 -4.83
C ASN A 443 -16.39 -13.28 -4.55
N ASP A 444 -17.15 -12.72 -5.48
CA ASP A 444 -18.60 -12.49 -5.36
C ASP A 444 -19.44 -13.53 -6.10
N HIS A 445 -18.84 -14.29 -7.03
CA HIS A 445 -19.49 -15.43 -7.68
C HIS A 445 -19.17 -16.74 -6.97
N ALA A 446 -20.21 -17.53 -6.69
CA ALA A 446 -20.04 -18.89 -6.16
C ALA A 446 -19.93 -19.89 -7.33
N PRO A 447 -19.22 -21.02 -7.15
CA PRO A 447 -19.09 -22.03 -8.17
C PRO A 447 -20.43 -22.71 -8.42
N GLU A 448 -20.75 -22.93 -9.69
CA GLU A 448 -21.97 -23.57 -10.14
C GLU A 448 -21.66 -24.87 -10.87
N PHE A 449 -22.43 -25.93 -10.59
CA PHE A 449 -22.38 -27.13 -11.40
C PHE A 449 -23.07 -26.91 -12.74
N ALA A 450 -22.46 -27.37 -13.84
CA ALA A 450 -23.06 -27.34 -15.17
C ALA A 450 -24.39 -28.11 -15.24
N THR A 451 -24.58 -29.10 -14.36
CA THR A 451 -25.83 -29.87 -14.22
C THR A 451 -26.02 -30.27 -12.76
N SER A 452 -27.17 -29.93 -12.17
CA SER A 452 -27.48 -30.18 -10.75
C SER A 452 -28.04 -31.58 -10.46
N GLN A 453 -28.55 -32.28 -11.47
CA GLN A 453 -29.01 -33.66 -11.36
C GLN A 453 -28.33 -34.51 -12.43
N ILE A 454 -27.44 -35.40 -12.02
CA ILE A 454 -26.77 -36.31 -12.93
C ILE A 454 -27.67 -37.50 -13.21
N GLU A 455 -27.70 -37.96 -14.46
CA GLU A 455 -28.44 -39.14 -14.84
C GLU A 455 -28.03 -40.35 -13.98
N PRO A 456 -28.99 -41.22 -13.58
CA PRO A 456 -28.66 -42.38 -12.75
C PRO A 456 -27.62 -43.28 -13.40
N VAL A 457 -26.54 -43.56 -12.66
CA VAL A 457 -25.45 -44.44 -13.09
C VAL A 457 -25.67 -45.82 -12.53
N SER A 458 -25.75 -46.84 -13.39
CA SER A 458 -25.88 -48.24 -12.96
C SER A 458 -24.52 -48.92 -12.90
N LEU A 459 -24.22 -49.56 -11.77
CA LEU A 459 -22.97 -50.29 -11.52
C LEU A 459 -23.27 -51.70 -11.01
N PRO A 460 -22.64 -52.76 -11.53
CA PRO A 460 -22.79 -54.10 -10.99
C PRO A 460 -22.12 -54.19 -9.62
N GLU A 461 -22.65 -55.05 -8.74
CA GLU A 461 -22.13 -55.18 -7.37
C GLU A 461 -20.68 -55.71 -7.30
N ASP A 462 -20.19 -56.37 -8.36
CA ASP A 462 -18.81 -56.82 -8.49
C ASP A 462 -17.85 -55.77 -9.09
N ALA A 463 -18.33 -54.52 -9.27
CA ALA A 463 -17.50 -53.40 -9.72
C ALA A 463 -16.30 -53.20 -8.79
N GLN A 464 -15.10 -53.12 -9.39
CA GLN A 464 -13.86 -53.00 -8.62
C GLN A 464 -13.69 -51.59 -8.04
N PRO A 465 -13.14 -51.45 -6.81
CA PRO A 465 -12.66 -50.16 -6.32
C PRO A 465 -11.72 -49.48 -7.32
N GLY A 466 -11.90 -48.18 -7.51
CA GLY A 466 -11.24 -47.36 -8.53
C GLY A 466 -12.10 -47.10 -9.77
N THR A 467 -13.22 -47.82 -9.95
CA THR A 467 -14.16 -47.60 -11.07
C THR A 467 -14.67 -46.16 -11.08
N LEU A 468 -14.62 -45.52 -12.26
CA LEU A 468 -15.19 -44.18 -12.46
C LEU A 468 -16.72 -44.30 -12.53
N VAL A 469 -17.41 -43.58 -11.64
CA VAL A 469 -18.87 -43.56 -11.55
C VAL A 469 -19.43 -42.44 -12.43
N ALA A 470 -19.00 -41.22 -12.19
CA ALA A 470 -19.45 -40.03 -12.91
C ALA A 470 -18.34 -38.98 -12.97
N THR A 471 -18.43 -38.08 -13.95
CA THR A 471 -17.61 -36.86 -14.00
C THR A 471 -18.56 -35.67 -13.88
N LEU A 472 -18.35 -34.85 -12.86
CA LEU A 472 -19.10 -33.61 -12.62
C LEU A 472 -18.27 -32.44 -13.15
N MET A 473 -18.94 -31.42 -13.68
CA MET A 473 -18.32 -30.18 -14.13
C MET A 473 -18.87 -29.00 -13.34
N ALA A 474 -17.99 -28.20 -12.75
CA ALA A 474 -18.32 -26.96 -12.06
C ALA A 474 -17.49 -25.79 -12.62
N THR A 475 -18.07 -24.61 -12.63
CA THR A 475 -17.43 -23.38 -13.13
C THR A 475 -17.68 -22.24 -12.17
N ASP A 476 -16.72 -21.35 -12.07
CA ASP A 476 -16.78 -20.13 -11.28
C ASP A 476 -16.54 -18.92 -12.20
N ALA A 477 -17.32 -17.86 -12.01
CA ALA A 477 -17.36 -16.70 -12.91
C ALA A 477 -16.34 -15.60 -12.54
N ASP A 478 -15.67 -15.68 -11.39
CA ASP A 478 -14.68 -14.69 -10.95
C ASP A 478 -13.47 -14.63 -11.91
N LEU A 479 -12.87 -13.46 -12.10
CA LEU A 479 -11.75 -13.25 -13.03
C LEU A 479 -10.38 -13.59 -12.42
N GLU A 480 -10.22 -13.48 -11.12
CA GLU A 480 -8.97 -13.79 -10.41
C GLU A 480 -8.83 -15.30 -10.20
N PRO A 481 -7.73 -15.93 -10.66
CA PRO A 481 -7.53 -17.37 -10.51
C PRO A 481 -7.61 -17.89 -9.07
N ALA A 482 -7.27 -17.07 -8.08
CA ALA A 482 -7.34 -17.45 -6.68
C ALA A 482 -8.78 -17.62 -6.16
N PHE A 483 -9.74 -16.88 -6.72
CA PHE A 483 -11.15 -16.93 -6.32
C PHE A 483 -11.89 -18.12 -6.97
N ARG A 484 -11.45 -18.53 -8.16
CA ARG A 484 -11.94 -19.73 -8.87
C ARG A 484 -11.45 -21.08 -8.32
N LEU A 485 -10.66 -21.11 -7.25
CA LEU A 485 -10.21 -22.38 -6.66
C LEU A 485 -11.37 -23.04 -5.92
N MET A 486 -11.67 -24.28 -6.31
CA MET A 486 -12.86 -25.02 -5.83
C MET A 486 -12.47 -26.17 -4.90
N ASP A 487 -13.25 -26.33 -3.84
CA ASP A 487 -13.21 -27.48 -2.93
C ASP A 487 -14.49 -28.31 -3.11
N PHE A 488 -14.32 -29.62 -3.32
CA PHE A 488 -15.41 -30.56 -3.56
C PHE A 488 -15.56 -31.54 -2.39
N ALA A 489 -16.79 -31.78 -1.96
CA ALA A 489 -17.08 -32.73 -0.89
C ALA A 489 -18.38 -33.49 -1.15
N ILE A 490 -18.47 -34.71 -0.61
CA ILE A 490 -19.73 -35.46 -0.52
C ILE A 490 -20.39 -35.07 0.81
N GLU A 491 -21.47 -34.31 0.75
CA GLU A 491 -22.17 -33.80 1.95
C GLU A 491 -23.18 -34.81 2.50
N ALA A 492 -23.82 -35.58 1.63
CA ALA A 492 -24.80 -36.59 2.01
C ALA A 492 -24.79 -37.79 1.05
N GLY A 493 -25.40 -38.91 1.49
CA GLY A 493 -25.58 -40.10 0.66
C GLY A 493 -24.50 -41.17 0.77
N ASP A 494 -23.35 -40.85 1.37
CA ASP A 494 -22.22 -41.79 1.52
C ASP A 494 -21.71 -41.90 2.96
N VAL A 495 -22.55 -42.46 3.84
CA VAL A 495 -22.24 -42.59 5.27
C VAL A 495 -21.02 -43.50 5.52
N GLU A 496 -20.79 -44.47 4.65
CA GLU A 496 -19.71 -45.46 4.83
C GLU A 496 -18.41 -45.07 4.11
N GLY A 497 -18.37 -43.98 3.33
CA GLY A 497 -17.20 -43.63 2.51
C GLY A 497 -16.94 -44.67 1.42
N THR A 498 -18.01 -45.14 0.78
CA THR A 498 -17.99 -46.08 -0.35
C THR A 498 -17.56 -45.39 -1.63
N PHE A 499 -17.77 -44.08 -1.74
CA PHE A 499 -17.40 -43.25 -2.87
C PHE A 499 -16.35 -42.22 -2.47
N GLY A 500 -15.64 -41.72 -3.47
CA GLY A 500 -14.61 -40.70 -3.31
C GLY A 500 -14.61 -39.73 -4.48
N LEU A 501 -14.11 -38.52 -4.23
CA LEU A 501 -13.93 -37.49 -5.23
C LEU A 501 -12.44 -37.32 -5.52
N ASP A 502 -12.10 -37.16 -6.79
CA ASP A 502 -10.75 -36.94 -7.27
C ASP A 502 -10.76 -35.79 -8.30
N TRP A 503 -9.94 -34.76 -8.08
CA TRP A 503 -9.85 -33.58 -8.95
C TRP A 503 -8.46 -32.95 -8.89
N GLU A 504 -8.12 -32.24 -9.96
CA GLU A 504 -6.95 -31.37 -9.97
C GLU A 504 -7.35 -29.97 -9.45
N PRO A 505 -6.51 -29.29 -8.63
CA PRO A 505 -6.86 -28.01 -8.00
C PRO A 505 -7.31 -26.88 -8.94
N ASN A 506 -6.90 -26.91 -10.21
CA ASN A 506 -7.24 -25.90 -11.22
C ASN A 506 -8.20 -26.43 -12.31
N SER A 507 -8.80 -27.60 -12.11
CA SER A 507 -9.70 -28.24 -13.07
C SER A 507 -11.15 -27.92 -12.75
N SER A 508 -11.94 -27.65 -13.79
CA SER A 508 -13.40 -27.54 -13.71
C SER A 508 -14.11 -28.90 -13.58
N HIS A 509 -13.37 -30.02 -13.58
CA HIS A 509 -13.91 -31.37 -13.56
C HIS A 509 -13.50 -32.12 -12.29
N VAL A 510 -14.46 -32.77 -11.65
CA VAL A 510 -14.26 -33.70 -10.52
C VAL A 510 -14.81 -35.07 -10.88
N GLN A 511 -14.03 -36.11 -10.55
CA GLN A 511 -14.36 -37.50 -10.82
C GLN A 511 -14.89 -38.17 -9.55
N LEU A 512 -16.11 -38.69 -9.62
CA LEU A 512 -16.67 -39.56 -8.59
C LEU A 512 -16.22 -41.00 -8.86
N ARG A 513 -15.54 -41.60 -7.90
CA ARG A 513 -14.98 -42.96 -8.00
C ARG A 513 -15.49 -43.86 -6.89
N LEU A 514 -15.61 -45.13 -7.21
CA LEU A 514 -15.90 -46.17 -6.23
C LEU A 514 -14.63 -46.45 -5.40
N LEU A 515 -14.71 -46.41 -4.07
CA LEU A 515 -13.58 -46.69 -3.18
C LEU A 515 -13.69 -48.05 -2.47
N LYS A 516 -14.91 -48.57 -2.33
CA LYS A 516 -15.19 -49.85 -1.65
C LYS A 516 -16.06 -50.73 -2.53
N ASN A 517 -16.06 -52.02 -2.25
CA ASN A 517 -16.92 -52.96 -2.97
C ASN A 517 -18.40 -52.63 -2.72
N LEU A 518 -19.23 -52.83 -3.74
CA LEU A 518 -20.69 -52.69 -3.64
C LEU A 518 -21.30 -54.01 -3.14
N SER A 519 -22.49 -53.93 -2.54
CA SER A 519 -23.31 -55.09 -2.22
C SER A 519 -24.77 -54.69 -2.41
N TYR A 520 -25.45 -55.40 -3.31
CA TYR A 520 -26.85 -55.11 -3.58
C TYR A 520 -27.73 -55.34 -2.33
N GLU A 521 -27.42 -56.37 -1.52
CA GLU A 521 -28.16 -56.69 -0.29
C GLU A 521 -27.99 -55.64 0.81
N ALA A 522 -26.87 -54.91 0.82
CA ALA A 522 -26.63 -53.84 1.76
C ALA A 522 -27.35 -52.55 1.36
N ALA A 523 -27.20 -52.15 0.09
CA ALA A 523 -27.87 -50.99 -0.48
C ALA A 523 -28.07 -51.17 -2.00
N SER A 524 -29.32 -51.11 -2.46
CA SER A 524 -29.66 -51.21 -3.88
C SER A 524 -29.46 -49.91 -4.66
N SER A 525 -29.29 -48.79 -3.96
CA SER A 525 -29.05 -47.47 -4.56
C SER A 525 -28.42 -46.50 -3.57
N TYR A 526 -27.61 -45.58 -4.08
CA TYR A 526 -27.04 -44.45 -3.34
C TYR A 526 -27.51 -43.14 -3.98
N GLU A 527 -27.92 -42.17 -3.15
CA GLU A 527 -28.25 -40.82 -3.60
C GLU A 527 -27.23 -39.86 -3.00
N LEU A 528 -26.19 -39.57 -3.77
CA LEU A 528 -25.03 -38.80 -3.35
C LEU A 528 -25.27 -37.32 -3.58
N VAL A 529 -25.08 -36.50 -2.55
CA VAL A 529 -25.13 -35.03 -2.66
C VAL A 529 -23.70 -34.53 -2.64
N VAL A 530 -23.21 -34.08 -3.79
CA VAL A 530 -21.89 -33.47 -3.94
C VAL A 530 -22.03 -31.97 -3.85
N VAL A 531 -21.22 -31.32 -3.01
CA VAL A 531 -21.17 -29.86 -2.85
C VAL A 531 -19.84 -29.33 -3.40
N VAL A 532 -19.89 -28.18 -4.06
CA VAL A 532 -18.71 -27.41 -4.49
C VAL A 532 -18.73 -26.04 -3.83
N ARG A 533 -17.58 -25.60 -3.30
CA ARG A 533 -17.41 -24.31 -2.60
C ARG A 533 -16.13 -23.63 -3.06
N ASN A 534 -16.08 -22.29 -3.03
CA ASN A 534 -14.81 -21.59 -3.18
C ASN A 534 -13.88 -21.95 -2.01
N MET A 535 -12.59 -22.01 -2.28
CA MET A 535 -11.56 -22.04 -1.23
C MET A 535 -11.42 -20.67 -0.54
N ALA A 536 -11.65 -19.59 -1.28
CA ALA A 536 -11.70 -18.23 -0.75
C ALA A 536 -13.08 -17.93 -0.13
N GLU A 537 -13.14 -17.01 0.84
CA GLU A 537 -14.41 -16.59 1.42
C GLU A 537 -15.21 -15.76 0.41
N LEU A 538 -16.49 -16.09 0.23
CA LEU A 538 -17.41 -15.34 -0.62
C LEU A 538 -17.73 -13.98 -0.01
N VAL A 539 -17.71 -12.94 -0.83
CA VAL A 539 -17.96 -11.55 -0.45
C VAL A 539 -19.19 -11.04 -1.19
N GLY A 540 -20.23 -10.62 -0.46
CA GLY A 540 -21.42 -9.99 -1.04
C GLY A 540 -22.76 -10.54 -0.54
N PRO A 541 -23.87 -9.87 -0.84
CA PRO A 541 -25.20 -10.28 -0.40
C PRO A 541 -25.82 -11.36 -1.31
N GLY A 542 -26.14 -12.53 -0.75
CA GLY A 542 -27.00 -13.53 -1.40
C GLY A 542 -26.34 -14.86 -1.80
N SER A 543 -25.03 -15.00 -1.63
CA SER A 543 -24.31 -16.21 -2.03
C SER A 543 -24.41 -17.27 -0.94
N GLY A 544 -25.13 -18.37 -1.23
CA GLY A 544 -25.17 -19.56 -0.38
C GLY A 544 -23.78 -20.22 -0.27
N PRO A 545 -23.59 -21.20 0.63
CA PRO A 545 -22.28 -21.79 0.91
C PRO A 545 -21.74 -22.73 -0.18
N GLY A 546 -22.12 -22.56 -1.45
CA GLY A 546 -21.75 -23.41 -2.58
C GLY A 546 -22.94 -24.04 -3.32
N ALA A 547 -22.69 -24.59 -4.52
CA ALA A 547 -23.68 -25.32 -5.31
C ALA A 547 -23.68 -26.82 -4.96
N THR A 548 -24.83 -27.48 -5.14
CA THR A 548 -24.98 -28.93 -4.94
C THR A 548 -25.42 -29.63 -6.22
N ALA A 549 -24.89 -30.83 -6.44
CA ALA A 549 -25.30 -31.74 -7.48
C ALA A 549 -25.65 -33.11 -6.88
N THR A 550 -26.74 -33.72 -7.35
CA THR A 550 -27.15 -35.06 -6.93
C THR A 550 -26.73 -36.11 -7.96
N VAL A 551 -26.11 -37.18 -7.48
CA VAL A 551 -25.72 -38.34 -8.29
C VAL A 551 -26.41 -39.58 -7.72
N THR A 552 -27.31 -40.17 -8.50
CA THR A 552 -27.95 -41.44 -8.14
C THR A 552 -27.14 -42.59 -8.72
N VAL A 553 -26.64 -43.47 -7.85
CA VAL A 553 -25.94 -44.70 -8.24
C VAL A 553 -26.87 -45.88 -7.96
N LEU A 554 -27.21 -46.64 -8.99
CA LEU A 554 -28.02 -47.86 -8.90
C LEU A 554 -27.08 -49.06 -8.85
N VAL A 555 -27.26 -49.94 -7.87
CA VAL A 555 -26.47 -51.18 -7.78
C VAL A 555 -27.23 -52.28 -8.50
N GLU A 556 -26.59 -52.91 -9.48
CA GLU A 556 -27.14 -54.07 -10.18
C GLU A 556 -26.72 -55.35 -9.45
N ARG A 557 -27.70 -56.22 -9.17
CA ARG A 557 -27.48 -57.53 -8.54
C ARG A 557 -26.80 -58.48 -9.54
N LEU A 558 -25.75 -59.17 -9.09
CA LEU A 558 -25.09 -60.23 -9.84
C LEU A 558 -25.73 -61.60 -9.52
N VAL A 559 -26.46 -62.19 -10.48
CA VAL A 559 -27.03 -63.53 -10.35
C VAL A 559 -26.05 -64.57 -10.92
N LEU A 560 -25.58 -65.50 -10.07
CA LEU A 560 -24.66 -66.57 -10.47
C LEU A 560 -25.42 -67.83 -10.93
N PRO A 561 -24.90 -68.61 -11.91
CA PRO A 561 -25.57 -69.82 -12.41
C PRO A 561 -25.74 -70.91 -11.35
N PRO A 562 -26.73 -71.83 -11.51
CA PRO A 562 -26.99 -72.86 -10.52
C PRO A 562 -25.82 -73.84 -10.43
N LYS A 563 -25.49 -74.31 -9.23
CA LYS A 563 -24.41 -75.27 -9.01
C LYS A 563 -24.96 -76.66 -8.69
N LEU A 564 -24.49 -77.69 -9.41
CA LEU A 564 -24.86 -79.10 -9.19
C LEU A 564 -24.00 -79.74 -8.09
N ASP A 565 -24.54 -80.73 -7.38
CA ASP A 565 -23.85 -81.41 -6.28
C ASP A 565 -22.69 -82.30 -6.74
N GLN A 566 -22.67 -82.67 -8.02
CA GLN A 566 -21.61 -83.44 -8.67
C GLN A 566 -21.27 -82.87 -10.06
N GLU A 567 -20.00 -82.96 -10.45
CA GLU A 567 -19.55 -82.62 -11.82
C GLU A 567 -19.86 -83.75 -12.83
N SER A 568 -20.02 -84.98 -12.34
CA SER A 568 -20.42 -86.15 -13.12
C SER A 568 -21.22 -87.15 -12.28
N TYR A 569 -22.33 -87.66 -12.82
CA TYR A 569 -23.17 -88.67 -12.21
C TYR A 569 -22.98 -90.02 -12.91
N GLU A 570 -22.83 -91.10 -12.14
CA GLU A 570 -22.69 -92.46 -12.66
C GLU A 570 -23.82 -93.38 -12.16
N ALA A 571 -24.45 -94.14 -13.06
CA ALA A 571 -25.37 -95.21 -12.69
C ALA A 571 -25.12 -96.48 -13.50
N SER A 572 -25.40 -97.64 -12.90
CA SER A 572 -25.31 -98.93 -13.56
C SER A 572 -26.68 -99.57 -13.68
N VAL A 573 -27.05 -99.98 -14.89
CA VAL A 573 -28.39 -100.52 -15.18
C VAL A 573 -28.30 -101.82 -15.99
N PRO A 574 -28.99 -102.91 -15.59
CA PRO A 574 -29.08 -104.10 -16.42
C PRO A 574 -29.74 -103.84 -17.77
N VAL A 575 -29.24 -104.46 -18.84
CA VAL A 575 -29.80 -104.30 -20.21
C VAL A 575 -31.27 -104.73 -20.36
N ASN A 576 -31.81 -105.52 -19.41
CA ASN A 576 -33.21 -105.95 -19.39
C ASN A 576 -34.12 -105.10 -18.49
N THR A 577 -33.64 -103.94 -18.05
CA THR A 577 -34.40 -103.03 -17.18
C THR A 577 -35.65 -102.52 -17.91
N PRO A 578 -36.85 -102.64 -17.30
CA PRO A 578 -38.08 -102.15 -17.91
C PRO A 578 -38.13 -100.62 -17.92
N ALA A 579 -38.88 -100.06 -18.88
CA ALA A 579 -39.14 -98.62 -18.93
C ALA A 579 -39.79 -98.11 -17.64
N GLY A 580 -39.50 -96.87 -17.26
CA GLY A 580 -39.92 -96.21 -16.02
C GLY A 580 -39.03 -96.46 -14.79
N SER A 581 -38.01 -97.31 -14.89
CA SER A 581 -37.11 -97.60 -13.77
C SER A 581 -36.27 -96.38 -13.39
N LEU A 582 -36.26 -96.02 -12.11
CA LEU A 582 -35.43 -94.94 -11.56
C LEU A 582 -33.96 -95.36 -11.55
N LEU A 583 -33.07 -94.52 -12.07
CA LEU A 583 -31.62 -94.73 -12.08
C LEU A 583 -30.94 -93.99 -10.93
N LEU A 584 -31.12 -92.67 -10.89
CA LEU A 584 -30.57 -91.79 -9.87
C LEU A 584 -31.38 -90.48 -9.82
N THR A 585 -31.06 -89.62 -8.86
CA THR A 585 -31.64 -88.28 -8.74
C THR A 585 -30.51 -87.25 -8.71
N ILE A 586 -30.63 -86.24 -9.56
CA ILE A 586 -29.69 -85.11 -9.67
C ILE A 586 -30.16 -84.00 -8.73
N GLN A 587 -29.23 -83.45 -7.94
CA GLN A 587 -29.55 -82.42 -6.95
C GLN A 587 -28.60 -81.22 -7.09
N PRO A 588 -29.08 -80.00 -6.78
CA PRO A 588 -28.19 -78.85 -6.66
C PRO A 588 -27.29 -78.98 -5.42
N SER A 589 -26.08 -78.41 -5.46
CA SER A 589 -25.09 -78.51 -4.37
C SER A 589 -25.56 -77.84 -3.08
N ASP A 590 -26.29 -76.75 -3.23
CA ASP A 590 -26.89 -76.01 -2.15
C ASP A 590 -28.42 -76.01 -2.32
N PRO A 591 -29.21 -76.07 -1.25
CA PRO A 591 -30.65 -75.84 -1.31
C PRO A 591 -30.90 -74.35 -1.61
N ILE A 592 -30.81 -73.94 -2.88
CA ILE A 592 -30.89 -72.54 -3.32
C ILE A 592 -32.35 -72.04 -3.35
N SER A 593 -32.48 -70.74 -3.06
CA SER A 593 -33.69 -69.89 -2.96
C SER A 593 -34.61 -69.83 -4.18
N SER A 594 -34.21 -70.34 -5.34
CA SER A 594 -34.98 -70.25 -6.60
C SER A 594 -35.17 -71.63 -7.24
N PRO A 595 -36.35 -71.92 -7.81
CA PRO A 595 -36.64 -73.22 -8.43
C PRO A 595 -35.76 -73.47 -9.66
N VAL A 596 -35.13 -74.66 -9.70
CA VAL A 596 -34.26 -75.12 -10.78
C VAL A 596 -35.01 -76.13 -11.65
N ARG A 597 -34.86 -76.03 -12.97
CA ARG A 597 -35.38 -76.99 -13.95
C ARG A 597 -34.24 -77.81 -14.55
N PHE A 598 -34.47 -79.12 -14.68
CA PHE A 598 -33.52 -80.07 -15.25
C PHE A 598 -33.95 -80.57 -16.62
N SER A 599 -33.01 -80.70 -17.54
CA SER A 599 -33.23 -81.30 -18.85
C SER A 599 -32.06 -82.22 -19.26
N LEU A 600 -32.34 -83.15 -20.16
CA LEU A 600 -31.29 -83.98 -20.77
C LEU A 600 -30.96 -83.42 -22.15
N VAL A 601 -29.69 -83.11 -22.34
CA VAL A 601 -29.10 -82.66 -23.59
C VAL A 601 -28.34 -83.84 -24.17
N ASN A 602 -28.49 -84.09 -25.48
CA ASN A 602 -27.76 -85.11 -26.26
C ASN A 602 -28.11 -86.60 -26.07
N ASP A 603 -29.27 -86.94 -25.50
CA ASP A 603 -29.77 -88.33 -25.47
C ASP A 603 -30.20 -88.82 -26.88
N SER A 604 -29.22 -89.18 -27.72
CA SER A 604 -29.43 -89.58 -29.12
C SER A 604 -30.29 -90.83 -29.26
N GLU A 605 -30.19 -91.74 -28.28
CA GLU A 605 -30.97 -92.97 -28.21
C GLU A 605 -32.25 -92.81 -27.39
N GLY A 606 -32.63 -91.63 -26.89
CA GLY A 606 -33.87 -91.44 -26.12
C GLY A 606 -34.13 -92.51 -25.04
N TRP A 607 -33.07 -93.07 -24.44
CA TRP A 607 -33.17 -94.16 -23.48
C TRP A 607 -33.51 -93.65 -22.08
N LEU A 608 -33.29 -92.37 -21.84
CA LEU A 608 -33.41 -91.74 -20.54
C LEU A 608 -34.48 -90.64 -20.61
N CYS A 609 -35.10 -90.37 -19.47
CA CYS A 609 -35.87 -89.16 -19.26
C CYS A 609 -35.58 -88.62 -17.87
N ILE A 610 -35.54 -87.30 -17.73
CA ILE A 610 -35.40 -86.64 -16.44
C ILE A 610 -36.70 -85.93 -16.10
N LYS A 611 -37.13 -86.02 -14.83
CA LYS A 611 -38.22 -85.21 -14.33
C LYS A 611 -37.74 -83.80 -14.08
N GLU A 612 -38.35 -82.86 -14.79
CA GLU A 612 -37.95 -81.46 -14.88
C GLU A 612 -37.75 -80.75 -13.52
N VAL A 613 -38.56 -81.06 -12.51
CA VAL A 613 -38.51 -80.37 -11.20
C VAL A 613 -37.79 -81.19 -10.12
N SER A 614 -37.95 -82.52 -10.13
CA SER A 614 -37.38 -83.38 -9.09
C SER A 614 -35.97 -83.89 -9.37
N GLY A 615 -35.47 -83.74 -10.61
CA GLY A 615 -34.14 -84.22 -11.01
C GLY A 615 -34.01 -85.75 -11.09
N GLU A 616 -35.11 -86.49 -10.95
CA GLU A 616 -35.15 -87.96 -11.05
C GLU A 616 -34.94 -88.42 -12.49
N VAL A 617 -33.90 -89.21 -12.73
CA VAL A 617 -33.57 -89.80 -14.03
C VAL A 617 -34.14 -91.21 -14.10
N HIS A 618 -34.99 -91.46 -15.10
CA HIS A 618 -35.61 -92.75 -15.36
C HIS A 618 -35.22 -93.30 -16.74
N THR A 619 -35.35 -94.60 -16.92
CA THR A 619 -35.34 -95.21 -18.25
C THR A 619 -36.62 -94.84 -19.01
N ALA A 620 -36.55 -94.10 -20.11
CA ALA A 620 -37.72 -93.70 -20.89
C ALA A 620 -38.32 -94.86 -21.69
N ARG A 621 -37.46 -95.75 -22.20
CA ARG A 621 -37.83 -96.91 -23.02
C ARG A 621 -36.98 -98.13 -22.65
N PRO A 622 -37.37 -99.35 -23.05
CA PRO A 622 -36.53 -100.53 -22.87
C PRO A 622 -35.17 -100.32 -23.56
N LEU A 623 -34.07 -100.72 -22.91
CA LEU A 623 -32.68 -100.55 -23.36
C LEU A 623 -32.30 -101.52 -24.50
N GLN A 624 -33.17 -101.65 -25.52
CA GLN A 624 -32.96 -102.51 -26.67
C GLN A 624 -31.79 -101.98 -27.52
N GLY A 625 -30.77 -102.83 -27.71
CA GLY A 625 -29.56 -102.48 -28.46
C GLY A 625 -28.33 -102.22 -27.58
N ALA A 626 -28.50 -101.98 -26.28
CA ALA A 626 -27.39 -101.81 -25.35
C ALA A 626 -26.64 -103.13 -25.10
N GLN A 627 -25.31 -103.14 -25.26
CA GLN A 627 -24.51 -104.32 -24.95
C GLN A 627 -23.99 -104.28 -23.50
N PRO A 628 -23.95 -105.42 -22.79
CA PRO A 628 -23.33 -105.49 -21.49
C PRO A 628 -21.85 -105.10 -21.56
N GLY A 629 -21.44 -104.08 -20.79
CA GLY A 629 -20.09 -103.51 -20.79
C GLY A 629 -19.96 -102.16 -21.50
N ASP A 630 -20.95 -101.76 -22.31
CA ASP A 630 -20.97 -100.45 -22.94
C ASP A 630 -21.34 -99.34 -21.94
N MET A 631 -20.92 -98.12 -22.25
CA MET A 631 -21.25 -96.91 -21.51
C MET A 631 -22.02 -95.95 -22.40
N TYR A 632 -23.04 -95.30 -21.83
CA TYR A 632 -23.84 -94.29 -22.50
C TYR A 632 -23.78 -92.98 -21.73
N THR A 633 -23.28 -91.93 -22.38
CA THR A 633 -23.07 -90.63 -21.75
C THR A 633 -24.08 -89.62 -22.29
N VAL A 634 -24.80 -88.97 -21.38
CA VAL A 634 -25.74 -87.90 -21.67
C VAL A 634 -25.36 -86.65 -20.87
N LEU A 635 -25.62 -85.45 -21.37
CA LEU A 635 -25.44 -84.22 -20.58
C LEU A 635 -26.75 -83.88 -19.85
N VAL A 636 -26.65 -83.55 -18.58
CA VAL A 636 -27.76 -82.97 -17.81
C VAL A 636 -27.51 -81.49 -17.71
N GLU A 637 -28.51 -80.69 -18.06
CA GLU A 637 -28.49 -79.25 -17.92
C GLU A 637 -29.46 -78.81 -16.82
N ALA A 638 -29.02 -77.90 -15.96
CA ALA A 638 -29.80 -77.29 -14.89
C ALA A 638 -29.81 -75.76 -15.09
N GLN A 639 -31.00 -75.17 -15.04
CA GLN A 639 -31.23 -73.74 -15.27
C GLN A 639 -32.24 -73.20 -14.26
N TYR A 640 -32.18 -71.90 -13.94
CA TYR A 640 -33.22 -71.27 -13.13
C TYR A 640 -34.51 -71.08 -13.93
N GLU A 641 -35.65 -71.12 -13.25
CA GLU A 641 -36.98 -70.95 -13.88
C GLU A 641 -37.21 -69.52 -14.42
N ASP A 642 -36.67 -68.52 -13.74
CA ASP A 642 -36.78 -67.09 -14.03
C ASP A 642 -35.66 -66.56 -14.95
N GLU A 643 -34.48 -67.19 -14.94
CA GLU A 643 -33.35 -66.83 -15.81
C GLU A 643 -32.78 -68.05 -16.57
N PRO A 644 -33.39 -68.46 -17.70
CA PRO A 644 -32.98 -69.65 -18.45
C PRO A 644 -31.63 -69.50 -19.17
N THR A 645 -31.07 -68.28 -19.23
CA THR A 645 -29.75 -68.00 -19.82
C THR A 645 -28.59 -68.43 -18.93
N LEU A 646 -28.84 -68.60 -17.62
CA LEU A 646 -27.84 -69.07 -16.65
C LEU A 646 -28.02 -70.57 -16.44
N SER A 647 -27.29 -71.37 -17.22
CA SER A 647 -27.31 -72.84 -17.12
C SER A 647 -25.95 -73.42 -16.72
N THR A 648 -26.02 -74.55 -16.02
CA THR A 648 -24.88 -75.41 -15.68
C THR A 648 -25.14 -76.78 -16.26
N SER A 649 -24.10 -77.43 -16.79
CA SER A 649 -24.19 -78.80 -17.29
C SER A 649 -23.26 -79.77 -16.54
N ALA A 650 -23.71 -81.00 -16.37
CA ALA A 650 -22.93 -82.12 -15.80
C ALA A 650 -23.07 -83.37 -16.67
N SER A 651 -22.06 -84.24 -16.64
CA SER A 651 -22.07 -85.50 -17.41
C SER A 651 -22.79 -86.60 -16.65
N LEU A 652 -23.76 -87.26 -17.28
CA LEU A 652 -24.45 -88.45 -16.78
C LEU A 652 -23.98 -89.68 -17.55
N VAL A 653 -23.35 -90.62 -16.86
CA VAL A 653 -22.74 -91.81 -17.45
C VAL A 653 -23.46 -93.06 -16.97
N ILE A 654 -24.01 -93.82 -17.91
CA ILE A 654 -24.77 -95.05 -17.65
C ILE A 654 -23.97 -96.27 -18.10
N HIS A 655 -23.68 -97.18 -17.16
CA HIS A 655 -23.02 -98.45 -17.42
C HIS A 655 -24.03 -99.58 -17.59
N PHE A 656 -23.98 -100.31 -18.71
CA PHE A 656 -24.89 -101.40 -18.96
C PHE A 656 -24.40 -102.74 -18.40
N LEU A 657 -25.17 -103.34 -17.48
CA LEU A 657 -24.84 -104.61 -16.83
C LEU A 657 -25.52 -105.81 -17.50
N LYS A 658 -24.87 -106.98 -17.40
CA LYS A 658 -25.43 -108.26 -17.88
C LYS A 658 -26.60 -108.70 -17.00
N ALA A 659 -27.70 -109.10 -17.61
CA ALA A 659 -28.89 -109.59 -16.89
C ALA A 659 -28.56 -110.85 -16.05
N PRO A 660 -28.97 -110.92 -14.77
CA PRO A 660 -28.75 -112.11 -13.93
C PRO A 660 -29.60 -113.31 -14.40
N SER A 661 -29.01 -114.52 -14.44
CA SER A 661 -29.66 -115.76 -14.87
C SER A 661 -30.71 -116.24 -13.86
N ALA A 662 -31.94 -116.41 -14.32
CA ALA A 662 -33.07 -116.86 -13.50
C ALA A 662 -33.01 -118.36 -13.16
N ARG A 663 -32.52 -118.70 -11.96
CA ARG A 663 -32.99 -119.85 -11.15
C ARG A 663 -32.32 -119.81 -9.77
N ALA A 664 -33.07 -119.37 -8.76
CA ALA A 664 -32.69 -119.53 -7.36
C ALA A 664 -33.35 -120.81 -6.81
N PRO A 665 -32.63 -121.65 -6.03
CA PRO A 665 -33.23 -122.77 -5.31
C PRO A 665 -34.08 -122.27 -4.14
N ALA A 666 -35.24 -122.90 -3.93
CA ALA A 666 -36.15 -122.60 -2.83
C ALA A 666 -35.58 -123.12 -1.50
N LEU A 667 -35.39 -122.23 -0.54
CA LEU A 667 -35.06 -122.59 0.84
C LEU A 667 -36.33 -122.73 1.67
N ASN A 668 -36.44 -123.83 2.42
CA ASN A 668 -37.48 -124.01 3.43
C ASN A 668 -37.41 -122.88 4.49
N PRO A 669 -38.56 -122.36 4.96
CA PRO A 669 -38.58 -121.27 5.94
C PRO A 669 -38.02 -121.74 7.30
N VAL A 670 -36.86 -121.21 7.67
CA VAL A 670 -36.29 -121.34 9.03
C VAL A 670 -36.98 -120.32 9.95
N PRO A 671 -37.46 -120.69 11.15
CA PRO A 671 -38.10 -119.74 12.06
C PRO A 671 -37.12 -118.66 12.54
N THR A 672 -37.59 -117.42 12.62
CA THR A 672 -36.85 -116.26 13.12
C THR A 672 -36.24 -116.53 14.49
N ARG A 673 -34.92 -116.37 14.64
CA ARG A 673 -34.20 -116.54 15.91
C ARG A 673 -33.75 -115.17 16.47
N HIS A 674 -33.75 -115.04 17.79
CA HIS A 674 -33.47 -113.78 18.50
C HIS A 674 -32.05 -113.77 19.10
N LEU A 675 -31.41 -112.60 19.14
CA LEU A 675 -30.12 -112.36 19.81
C LEU A 675 -30.23 -111.21 20.82
N CYS A 676 -29.49 -111.30 21.92
CA CYS A 676 -29.61 -110.41 23.07
C CYS A 676 -28.56 -109.29 23.07
N THR A 677 -29.00 -108.04 23.25
CA THR A 677 -28.15 -106.87 23.49
C THR A 677 -28.46 -106.29 24.89
N PRO A 678 -27.50 -106.08 25.81
CA PRO A 678 -26.06 -106.30 25.67
C PRO A 678 -25.68 -107.78 25.51
N ARG A 679 -24.54 -108.05 24.86
CA ARG A 679 -24.11 -109.40 24.43
C ARG A 679 -24.16 -110.43 25.59
N GLN A 680 -24.86 -111.53 25.37
CA GLN A 680 -24.78 -112.80 26.13
C GLN A 680 -24.20 -113.89 25.20
N ASP A 681 -23.53 -114.92 25.74
CA ASP A 681 -22.82 -115.96 24.96
C ASP A 681 -23.74 -116.98 24.25
N HIS A 682 -24.85 -116.52 23.68
CA HIS A 682 -25.80 -117.31 22.92
C HIS A 682 -25.86 -116.81 21.48
N GLY A 683 -25.71 -117.73 20.53
CA GLY A 683 -25.63 -117.49 19.09
C GLY A 683 -26.60 -118.34 18.28
N VAL A 684 -26.76 -117.97 17.00
CA VAL A 684 -27.63 -118.65 16.04
C VAL A 684 -26.80 -119.64 15.22
N VAL A 685 -27.19 -120.91 15.22
CA VAL A 685 -26.59 -121.94 14.36
C VAL A 685 -27.14 -121.80 12.93
N ILE A 686 -26.23 -121.77 11.95
CA ILE A 686 -26.47 -121.68 10.51
C ILE A 686 -25.96 -122.98 9.88
N SER A 687 -26.77 -123.64 9.06
CA SER A 687 -26.38 -124.83 8.30
C SER A 687 -26.06 -124.48 6.84
N GLY A 688 -25.15 -125.23 6.21
CA GLY A 688 -24.93 -125.17 4.76
C GLY A 688 -26.15 -125.69 3.96
N PRO A 689 -26.25 -125.38 2.66
CA PRO A 689 -27.34 -125.88 1.80
C PRO A 689 -27.30 -127.42 1.70
N SER A 690 -28.47 -128.08 1.74
CA SER A 690 -28.58 -129.55 1.84
C SER A 690 -28.66 -130.29 0.49
N GLU A 691 -28.65 -129.59 -0.64
CA GLU A 691 -28.78 -130.20 -1.97
C GLU A 691 -27.65 -129.74 -2.88
N ASP A 692 -26.48 -130.37 -2.73
CA ASP A 692 -25.48 -130.46 -3.79
C ASP A 692 -25.54 -131.88 -4.38
N PRO A 693 -25.97 -132.07 -5.65
CA PRO A 693 -26.15 -133.39 -6.23
C PRO A 693 -24.84 -134.19 -6.41
N ASP A 694 -23.67 -133.57 -6.14
CA ASP A 694 -22.35 -134.20 -6.28
C ASP A 694 -21.81 -134.83 -4.96
N LEU A 695 -22.59 -134.86 -3.86
CA LEU A 695 -22.15 -135.38 -2.55
C LEU A 695 -23.12 -136.45 -1.99
N ALA A 696 -22.65 -137.71 -1.93
CA ALA A 696 -23.46 -138.87 -1.53
C ALA A 696 -23.84 -138.95 -0.04
N ASP A 697 -23.25 -138.13 0.84
CA ASP A 697 -23.52 -138.15 2.29
C ASP A 697 -23.92 -136.77 2.88
N GLY A 698 -24.43 -135.84 2.06
CA GLY A 698 -25.16 -134.65 2.53
C GLY A 698 -24.43 -133.64 3.42
N HIS A 699 -23.16 -133.86 3.78
CA HIS A 699 -22.36 -133.00 4.65
C HIS A 699 -20.92 -132.90 4.13
N GLY A 700 -20.66 -131.91 3.28
CA GLY A 700 -19.30 -131.50 2.89
C GLY A 700 -18.83 -130.29 3.71
N PRO A 701 -17.50 -130.01 3.78
CA PRO A 701 -17.00 -128.85 4.49
C PRO A 701 -17.37 -127.57 3.73
N TYR A 702 -18.31 -126.81 4.28
CA TYR A 702 -18.66 -125.46 3.88
C TYR A 702 -17.80 -124.45 4.65
N SER A 703 -17.25 -123.46 3.94
CA SER A 703 -16.67 -122.27 4.58
C SER A 703 -17.73 -121.17 4.69
N PHE A 704 -17.81 -120.56 5.87
CA PHE A 704 -18.77 -119.49 6.17
C PHE A 704 -18.02 -118.20 6.45
N ALA A 705 -18.42 -117.10 5.80
CA ALA A 705 -17.86 -115.77 6.01
C ALA A 705 -18.97 -114.72 6.08
N LEU A 706 -18.73 -113.62 6.79
CA LEU A 706 -19.63 -112.45 6.75
C LEU A 706 -19.39 -111.64 5.46
N GLY A 707 -20.44 -110.99 4.95
CA GLY A 707 -20.32 -110.11 3.79
C GLY A 707 -19.28 -108.99 3.96
N PRO A 708 -18.78 -108.39 2.86
CA PRO A 708 -17.63 -107.47 2.86
C PRO A 708 -17.90 -106.09 3.49
N ASN A 709 -19.13 -105.82 3.95
CA ASN A 709 -19.47 -104.52 4.54
C ASN A 709 -18.75 -104.34 5.90
N PRO A 710 -17.91 -103.31 6.07
CA PRO A 710 -17.13 -103.10 7.30
C PRO A 710 -18.02 -102.92 8.55
N THR A 711 -19.25 -102.42 8.41
CA THR A 711 -20.20 -102.38 9.54
C THR A 711 -20.74 -103.76 9.92
N VAL A 712 -20.89 -104.68 8.97
CA VAL A 712 -21.33 -106.06 9.24
C VAL A 712 -20.20 -106.85 9.93
N GLN A 713 -18.96 -106.68 9.50
CA GLN A 713 -17.80 -107.33 10.13
C GLN A 713 -17.49 -106.78 11.53
N ARG A 714 -17.86 -105.51 11.79
CA ARG A 714 -17.73 -104.88 13.12
C ARG A 714 -18.81 -105.34 14.10
N ASP A 715 -20.06 -105.48 13.64
CA ASP A 715 -21.23 -105.68 14.50
C ASP A 715 -21.54 -107.17 14.77
N TRP A 716 -21.08 -108.08 13.90
CA TRP A 716 -21.39 -109.52 13.95
C TRP A 716 -20.12 -110.38 13.98
N HIS A 717 -20.18 -111.51 14.68
CA HIS A 717 -19.10 -112.49 14.74
C HIS A 717 -19.61 -113.87 14.32
N LEU A 718 -18.88 -114.54 13.43
CA LEU A 718 -19.27 -115.83 12.86
C LEU A 718 -18.15 -116.85 13.08
N GLN A 719 -18.48 -117.98 13.71
CA GLN A 719 -17.52 -119.03 14.05
C GLN A 719 -17.96 -120.37 13.44
N ALA A 720 -17.11 -121.04 12.65
CA ALA A 720 -17.42 -122.36 12.12
C ALA A 720 -17.40 -123.42 13.24
N LEU A 721 -18.36 -124.36 13.25
CA LEU A 721 -18.49 -125.38 14.30
C LEU A 721 -17.85 -126.72 13.90
N ASN A 722 -18.27 -127.31 12.78
CA ASN A 722 -17.90 -128.68 12.42
C ASN A 722 -17.95 -128.96 10.91
N GLY A 723 -17.66 -127.95 10.08
CA GLY A 723 -17.63 -128.07 8.62
C GLY A 723 -19.00 -128.08 7.94
N SER A 724 -20.09 -128.40 8.64
CA SER A 724 -21.46 -128.34 8.08
C SER A 724 -22.29 -127.17 8.61
N HIS A 725 -21.89 -126.59 9.75
CA HIS A 725 -22.60 -125.51 10.42
C HIS A 725 -21.65 -124.41 10.93
N ALA A 726 -22.20 -123.19 11.09
CA ALA A 726 -21.54 -122.04 11.71
C ALA A 726 -22.42 -121.42 12.81
N TYR A 727 -21.80 -120.73 13.78
CA TYR A 727 -22.41 -120.09 14.93
C TYR A 727 -22.26 -118.58 14.83
N LEU A 728 -23.38 -117.85 14.73
CA LEU A 728 -23.42 -116.39 14.60
C LEU A 728 -23.76 -115.73 15.94
N THR A 729 -22.92 -114.79 16.40
CA THR A 729 -23.08 -114.02 17.64
C THR A 729 -22.90 -112.52 17.40
N LEU A 730 -23.25 -111.68 18.37
CA LEU A 730 -22.94 -110.24 18.33
C LEU A 730 -21.45 -110.03 18.60
N ALA A 731 -20.76 -109.25 17.76
CA ALA A 731 -19.36 -108.91 17.99
C ALA A 731 -19.23 -107.81 19.07
N LEU A 732 -20.13 -106.82 19.04
CA LEU A 732 -20.14 -105.70 19.98
C LEU A 732 -20.96 -105.99 21.22
N HIS A 733 -20.55 -105.38 22.34
CA HIS A 733 -21.30 -105.46 23.60
C HIS A 733 -22.69 -104.86 23.48
N TRP A 734 -22.89 -103.89 22.58
CA TRP A 734 -24.18 -103.25 22.35
C TRP A 734 -24.43 -103.05 20.85
N VAL A 735 -25.51 -103.64 20.35
CA VAL A 735 -26.04 -103.43 18.99
C VAL A 735 -27.49 -102.96 19.10
N GLU A 736 -27.92 -102.05 18.21
CA GLU A 736 -29.25 -101.43 18.29
C GLU A 736 -30.38 -102.48 18.21
N PRO A 737 -31.37 -102.47 19.13
CA PRO A 737 -32.50 -103.39 19.12
C PRO A 737 -33.42 -103.18 17.91
N ARG A 738 -33.22 -103.96 16.84
CA ARG A 738 -34.06 -103.97 15.63
C ARG A 738 -33.88 -105.29 14.89
N GLU A 739 -34.68 -105.49 13.85
CA GLU A 739 -34.44 -106.58 12.89
C GLU A 739 -33.27 -106.21 11.99
N HIS A 740 -32.28 -107.10 11.92
CA HIS A 740 -31.10 -106.93 11.08
C HIS A 740 -31.06 -108.06 10.05
N VAL A 741 -30.62 -107.72 8.84
CA VAL A 741 -30.37 -108.70 7.78
C VAL A 741 -28.86 -108.88 7.69
N VAL A 742 -28.37 -110.04 8.09
CA VAL A 742 -26.94 -110.38 8.12
C VAL A 742 -26.59 -111.18 6.87
N PRO A 743 -25.81 -110.61 5.93
CA PRO A 743 -25.35 -111.35 4.76
C PRO A 743 -24.22 -112.31 5.16
N VAL A 744 -24.44 -113.61 4.95
CA VAL A 744 -23.48 -114.69 5.18
C VAL A 744 -23.16 -115.35 3.85
N VAL A 745 -21.88 -115.40 3.49
CA VAL A 745 -21.40 -116.10 2.30
C VAL A 745 -21.00 -117.51 2.70
N VAL A 746 -21.58 -118.49 2.01
CA VAL A 746 -21.25 -119.91 2.16
C VAL A 746 -20.54 -120.35 0.88
N SER A 747 -19.40 -121.02 1.00
CA SER A 747 -18.64 -121.48 -0.16
C SER A 747 -18.20 -122.94 -0.04
N HIS A 748 -18.20 -123.65 -1.17
CA HIS A 748 -17.71 -125.02 -1.32
C HIS A 748 -17.17 -125.23 -2.74
N ASN A 749 -15.92 -125.74 -2.87
CA ASN A 749 -15.29 -126.12 -4.15
C ASN A 749 -15.58 -125.18 -5.35
N ALA A 750 -15.33 -123.87 -5.15
CA ALA A 750 -15.51 -122.75 -6.09
C ALA A 750 -16.95 -122.23 -6.33
N ARG A 751 -17.98 -122.84 -5.73
CA ARG A 751 -19.34 -122.29 -5.71
C ARG A 751 -19.53 -121.41 -4.47
N MET A 752 -20.16 -120.25 -4.65
CA MET A 752 -20.49 -119.31 -3.57
C MET A 752 -21.99 -119.04 -3.55
N TRP A 753 -22.58 -119.11 -2.36
CA TRP A 753 -23.97 -118.76 -2.10
C TRP A 753 -24.02 -117.64 -1.08
N GLN A 754 -24.85 -116.64 -1.35
CA GLN A 754 -25.07 -115.53 -0.43
C GLN A 754 -26.41 -115.74 0.27
N LEU A 755 -26.36 -116.00 1.58
CA LEU A 755 -27.53 -116.16 2.44
C LEU A 755 -27.79 -114.84 3.16
N GLN A 756 -29.04 -114.37 3.13
CA GLN A 756 -29.48 -113.23 3.93
C GLN A 756 -30.22 -113.73 5.16
N LEU A 757 -29.54 -113.79 6.31
CA LEU A 757 -30.17 -114.20 7.56
C LEU A 757 -30.88 -113.02 8.22
N ARG A 758 -32.18 -113.16 8.47
CA ARG A 758 -32.94 -112.21 9.30
C ARG A 758 -32.79 -112.58 10.77
N VAL A 759 -32.19 -111.68 11.55
CA VAL A 759 -31.98 -111.86 12.99
C VAL A 759 -32.55 -110.67 13.73
N VAL A 760 -33.38 -110.93 14.74
CA VAL A 760 -33.98 -109.87 15.55
C VAL A 760 -33.14 -109.68 16.80
N VAL A 761 -32.51 -108.51 16.94
CA VAL A 761 -31.76 -108.14 18.15
C VAL A 761 -32.70 -107.41 19.11
N CYS A 762 -32.72 -107.84 20.36
CA CYS A 762 -33.57 -107.27 21.40
C CYS A 762 -32.90 -107.30 22.77
N ARG A 763 -33.40 -106.50 23.71
CA ARG A 763 -33.01 -106.64 25.13
C ARG A 763 -33.63 -107.90 25.70
N CYS A 764 -32.83 -108.74 26.34
CA CYS A 764 -33.29 -109.98 26.95
C CYS A 764 -33.34 -109.88 28.47
N ASN A 765 -34.14 -110.75 29.08
CA ASN A 765 -34.08 -110.98 30.52
C ASN A 765 -32.86 -111.86 30.88
N VAL A 766 -32.65 -112.12 32.18
CA VAL A 766 -31.55 -112.96 32.70
C VAL A 766 -31.60 -114.42 32.22
N GLU A 767 -32.72 -114.87 31.65
CA GLU A 767 -32.92 -116.22 31.10
C GLU A 767 -32.75 -116.27 29.56
N GLY A 768 -32.32 -115.16 28.92
CA GLY A 768 -32.03 -115.10 27.49
C GLY A 768 -33.25 -114.95 26.58
N GLN A 769 -34.43 -114.62 27.12
CA GLN A 769 -35.65 -114.41 26.35
C GLN A 769 -35.85 -112.94 25.94
N CYS A 770 -36.25 -112.73 24.69
CA CYS A 770 -36.43 -111.43 24.04
C CYS A 770 -37.61 -110.63 24.63
N MET A 771 -37.35 -109.47 25.26
CA MET A 771 -38.39 -108.59 25.79
C MET A 771 -38.87 -107.61 24.70
N ARG A 772 -40.05 -107.85 24.10
CA ARG A 772 -40.59 -107.00 23.01
C ARG A 772 -41.55 -105.91 23.52
N LYS A 773 -41.01 -104.68 23.69
CA LYS A 773 -41.58 -103.32 23.48
C LYS A 773 -41.02 -102.32 24.50
N VAL A 774 -40.11 -101.44 24.07
CA VAL A 774 -39.97 -100.05 24.55
C VAL A 774 -39.45 -99.21 23.37
N GLY A 775 -40.15 -98.12 23.02
CA GLY A 775 -39.79 -97.20 21.93
C GLY A 775 -38.65 -96.25 22.30
N ARG A 776 -38.10 -95.54 21.29
CA ARG A 776 -36.96 -94.60 21.38
C ARG A 776 -37.09 -93.63 22.57
N MET A 777 -36.13 -93.66 23.50
CA MET A 777 -35.95 -92.60 24.50
C MET A 777 -35.19 -91.41 23.90
N LYS A 778 -35.77 -90.21 24.06
CA LYS A 778 -35.17 -88.90 23.75
C LYS A 778 -34.47 -88.37 25.00
N GLY A 779 -33.20 -87.99 24.89
CA GLY A 779 -32.52 -87.22 25.96
C GLY A 779 -31.01 -87.49 26.07
N MET A 780 -30.21 -86.83 25.24
CA MET A 780 -28.84 -86.43 25.57
C MET A 780 -28.42 -85.24 24.67
N PRO A 781 -27.56 -84.33 25.15
CA PRO A 781 -27.33 -83.02 24.55
C PRO A 781 -26.47 -83.11 23.29
N THR A 782 -26.87 -82.37 22.25
CA THR A 782 -26.11 -82.21 21.01
C THR A 782 -25.09 -81.08 21.12
N LYS A 783 -24.07 -81.13 20.24
CA LYS A 783 -22.86 -80.30 20.24
C LYS A 783 -23.04 -78.76 20.16
N LEU A 784 -24.27 -78.23 20.11
CA LEU A 784 -24.52 -76.79 20.06
C LEU A 784 -24.35 -76.06 21.41
N SER A 785 -24.48 -76.77 22.55
CA SER A 785 -24.43 -76.11 23.87
C SER A 785 -23.02 -75.63 24.26
N ALA A 786 -21.96 -76.22 23.72
CA ALA A 786 -20.58 -75.85 24.03
C ALA A 786 -20.13 -74.54 23.35
N VAL A 787 -20.74 -74.17 22.21
CA VAL A 787 -20.35 -72.98 21.43
C VAL A 787 -20.96 -71.70 22.02
N GLY A 788 -22.20 -71.77 22.52
CA GLY A 788 -22.87 -70.61 23.12
C GLY A 788 -22.18 -70.10 24.40
N ILE A 789 -21.58 -71.00 25.19
CA ILE A 789 -20.86 -70.63 26.42
C ILE A 789 -19.53 -69.92 26.08
N LEU A 790 -18.87 -70.28 24.98
CA LEU A 790 -17.63 -69.66 24.53
C LEU A 790 -17.87 -68.24 23.95
N VAL A 791 -18.94 -68.08 23.18
CA VAL A 791 -19.29 -66.77 22.57
C VAL A 791 -19.76 -65.77 23.63
N GLY A 792 -20.54 -66.23 24.62
CA GLY A 792 -20.98 -65.38 25.73
C GLY A 792 -19.85 -64.88 26.62
N THR A 793 -18.82 -65.70 26.83
CA THR A 793 -17.66 -65.31 27.66
C THR A 793 -16.72 -64.34 26.94
N LEU A 794 -16.54 -64.46 25.62
CA LEU A 794 -15.75 -63.51 24.83
C LEU A 794 -16.42 -62.13 24.72
N MET A 795 -17.75 -62.08 24.59
CA MET A 795 -18.52 -60.81 24.58
C MET A 795 -18.39 -60.05 25.91
N ALA A 796 -18.42 -60.76 27.04
CA ALA A 796 -18.28 -60.13 28.36
C ALA A 796 -16.89 -59.51 28.57
N ILE A 797 -15.83 -60.16 28.07
CA ILE A 797 -14.45 -59.64 28.13
C ILE A 797 -14.29 -58.40 27.25
N GLY A 798 -14.90 -58.39 26.06
CA GLY A 798 -14.89 -57.22 25.16
C GLY A 798 -15.53 -55.98 25.78
N ILE A 799 -16.67 -56.12 26.43
CA ILE A 799 -17.35 -55.01 27.13
C ILE A 799 -16.48 -54.47 28.28
N PHE A 800 -15.80 -55.35 29.02
CA PHE A 800 -14.92 -54.94 30.11
C PHE A 800 -13.69 -54.16 29.61
N LEU A 801 -13.12 -54.53 28.46
CA LEU A 801 -12.00 -53.81 27.84
C LEU A 801 -12.40 -52.42 27.32
N ILE A 802 -13.60 -52.28 26.75
CA ILE A 802 -14.13 -50.99 26.31
C ILE A 802 -14.32 -50.03 27.50
N LEU A 803 -14.85 -50.52 28.62
CA LEU A 803 -15.00 -49.72 29.85
C LEU A 803 -13.64 -49.28 30.43
N ILE A 804 -12.61 -50.14 30.37
CA ILE A 804 -11.26 -49.78 30.82
C ILE A 804 -10.62 -48.72 29.92
N PHE A 805 -10.71 -48.86 28.59
CA PHE A 805 -10.12 -47.91 27.65
C PHE A 805 -10.79 -46.54 27.71
N THR A 806 -12.13 -46.50 27.81
CA THR A 806 -12.88 -45.24 27.96
C THR A 806 -12.52 -44.51 29.25
N HIS A 807 -12.30 -45.23 30.35
CA HIS A 807 -11.88 -44.63 31.62
C HIS A 807 -10.42 -44.11 31.59
N LEU A 808 -9.53 -44.77 30.86
CA LEU A 808 -8.14 -44.32 30.64
C LEU A 808 -8.06 -43.07 29.76
N THR A 809 -8.91 -42.96 28.73
CA THR A 809 -8.95 -41.78 27.85
C THR A 809 -9.49 -40.53 28.56
N LEU A 810 -10.45 -40.71 29.48
CA LEU A 810 -11.00 -39.62 30.29
C LEU A 810 -10.02 -39.13 31.36
N ALA A 811 -9.18 -40.02 31.90
CA ALA A 811 -8.12 -39.64 32.84
C ALA A 811 -6.99 -38.84 32.17
N ARG A 812 -6.66 -39.14 30.91
CA ARG A 812 -5.56 -38.50 30.17
C ARG A 812 -5.87 -37.06 29.71
N LYS A 813 -7.15 -36.71 29.59
CA LYS A 813 -7.59 -35.38 29.15
C LYS A 813 -7.51 -34.31 30.26
N LYS A 814 -7.21 -34.71 31.51
CA LYS A 814 -7.15 -33.80 32.66
C LYS A 814 -5.73 -33.26 32.97
N ASP A 815 -4.70 -33.78 32.29
CA ASP A 815 -3.28 -33.42 32.53
C ASP A 815 -2.66 -32.54 31.42
N LEU A 816 -3.44 -32.03 30.46
CA LEU A 816 -2.92 -31.26 29.32
C LEU A 816 -3.15 -29.72 29.39
N ASP A 817 -3.64 -29.19 30.52
CA ASP A 817 -3.82 -27.76 30.74
C ASP A 817 -2.88 -27.23 31.86
N GLN A 818 -1.57 -27.24 31.63
CA GLN A 818 -0.61 -26.41 32.38
C GLN A 818 0.53 -25.90 31.50
N PRO A 819 0.90 -24.60 31.61
CA PRO A 819 1.82 -23.94 30.67
C PRO A 819 3.29 -24.23 30.93
N VAL A 820 4.07 -24.20 29.84
CA VAL A 820 5.49 -24.56 29.72
C VAL A 820 6.40 -23.44 30.24
N ASP A 821 7.27 -23.76 31.21
CA ASP A 821 8.42 -22.94 31.58
C ASP A 821 9.70 -23.47 30.92
N SER A 822 10.45 -22.53 30.34
CA SER A 822 11.66 -22.69 29.53
C SER A 822 12.95 -22.84 30.34
N VAL A 823 13.80 -23.83 30.03
CA VAL A 823 15.27 -23.78 30.25
C VAL A 823 16.01 -24.59 29.16
N PRO A 824 17.11 -24.10 28.57
CA PRO A 824 17.81 -24.73 27.45
C PRO A 824 19.01 -25.58 27.88
N LEU A 825 19.35 -26.61 27.09
CA LEU A 825 20.64 -27.30 27.19
C LEU A 825 21.17 -27.75 25.82
N LYS A 826 22.31 -27.13 25.49
CA LYS A 826 23.39 -27.49 24.56
C LYS A 826 23.42 -28.96 24.08
N ALA A 827 23.61 -29.12 22.77
CA ALA A 827 24.28 -30.26 22.18
C ALA A 827 25.45 -29.76 21.32
N ALA A 828 26.64 -30.29 21.61
CA ALA A 828 27.75 -30.41 20.68
C ALA A 828 27.87 -31.90 20.36
N VAL A 829 27.58 -32.30 19.13
CA VAL A 829 28.45 -32.94 18.12
C VAL A 829 27.67 -32.92 16.81
#